data_AF-A0A957DHS9-F1
#
_entry.id   AF-A0A957DHS9-F1
#
_cell.length_a   1.000
_cell.length_b   1.000
_cell.length_c   1.000
_cell.angle_alpha   90.00
_cell.angle_beta   90.00
_cell.angle_gamma   90.00
#
_symmetry.space_group_name_H-M   'P 1'
#
loop_
_entity.id
_entity.type
_entity.pdbx_description
1 polymer ?
#
loop_
_entity_poly.entity_id
_entity_poly.type
_entity_poly.pdbx_seq_one_letter_code
_entity_poly.pdbx_strand_id
1 'polypeptide(L)'
;PSALEPFGGANTGVGGVVRDILGVSARPIANTDILCFGPPDLAHDDLPVGVLHPRRIAAGVVRGIEDYGNKMGIPTVNGAILYHPGYTANPLVYCGCLGVLPRGAHRTQAQPGDLIVAIGGRTGRDGLRGATFSSMEMDVATSEIAGTAVQIGHPIQEKQVQEVVLRARDEGLYNAITDCGAGGFSSAVGEMGEKIGARVQLQAATLKYPGLRPWEIWLSEAQERMVLAVPPRHLQRLRQICAGQNVEPICLGEFEPGGRLRLFFGERLVGDVSMAFLHDGLPRRIMPAFWTPPTQQNNTPPPPAPPANWTTILLDLLAHPDIHSKEDVIRRYDHEVQGGTAIKPLVGSANAGPADAAVLVPQSAQVALLDAPEAATVPGVALGNGIRPGYTARDPYLMAWAAIDEALRNVVAVGADPDRVAILDNFCWGNPNLPDRLGGLVRCAQGCHDAAIAYGTPFISGKDSLNNEYTGADGQKHAIPGTLLISALGIVPDVTRTTATDLRQPGSRLYVIGDTREELGGGHYAALRHAADGQLPQPVPDAPARLRALHQAIRAGLVQACHDCADGGLAVTLAEMALAGGLGLDVDVARLPVAYPVTTEAALFAESLTRFVLEVAVADMPALEAMLADIPHAVIGKVTAATRFILRDGEQPLIDLSVTDLERAWRGQESPPPPVRATAPLPSARQRGGGHRVGAARVLILHANGTNRDRDAALACHLAGGDPEIVHVNQLLARERRLDDYHMLVVPGGFSYGDDLGAGVLWAQDLRHSLGEALHHFVQSGRPVLGICNGFQVLVKAGVLPGNTSGARDVTLTFNESAQFECRWVYLRPHAACNNLFTRGLDELIYCPVAHGEGRLAVRDEAAAARLWAQNLVALRYVDAAGNDVGYPGNPNGSVDGIAGLSNAAGNVLGLMPHPENHIFPWQCPRGEWGGEARMGLRLFVNGLRGS
;
A
#
# COMPACT_ATOMS: atom_id res chain seq x y z
N PRO A 1 -3.05 -12.68 16.63
CA PRO A 1 -3.22 -13.72 15.58
C PRO A 1 -1.91 -14.05 14.83
N SER A 2 -1.22 -13.03 14.31
CA SER A 2 -0.03 -13.20 13.47
C SER A 2 1.17 -13.85 14.19
N ALA A 3 1.22 -13.82 15.53
CA ALA A 3 2.23 -14.54 16.31
C ALA A 3 2.11 -16.07 16.18
N LEU A 4 0.90 -16.57 15.91
CA LEU A 4 0.56 -18.00 15.93
C LEU A 4 0.38 -18.56 14.52
N GLU A 5 -0.37 -17.84 13.69
CA GLU A 5 -0.55 -18.16 12.27
C GLU A 5 -0.34 -16.86 11.48
N PRO A 6 0.91 -16.59 11.04
CA PRO A 6 1.29 -15.29 10.50
C PRO A 6 0.60 -14.92 9.19
N PHE A 7 0.31 -15.90 8.33
CA PHE A 7 -0.31 -15.64 7.03
C PHE A 7 -1.75 -15.17 7.18
N GLY A 8 -2.61 -16.00 7.78
CA GLY A 8 -4.01 -15.71 8.03
C GLY A 8 -4.21 -14.53 8.97
N GLY A 9 -3.34 -14.37 9.98
CA GLY A 9 -3.36 -13.21 10.86
C GLY A 9 -3.20 -11.87 10.13
N ALA A 10 -2.23 -11.78 9.21
CA ALA A 10 -2.02 -10.56 8.43
C ALA A 10 -3.03 -10.41 7.28
N ASN A 11 -3.38 -11.52 6.61
CA ASN A 11 -4.37 -11.59 5.54
C ASN A 11 -5.73 -11.06 6.02
N THR A 12 -6.23 -11.55 7.16
CA THR A 12 -7.47 -11.06 7.77
C THR A 12 -7.33 -9.67 8.40
N GLY A 13 -6.12 -9.27 8.79
CA GLY A 13 -5.83 -7.90 9.22
C GLY A 13 -6.08 -6.88 8.10
N VAL A 14 -5.57 -7.13 6.90
CA VAL A 14 -5.83 -6.30 5.70
C VAL A 14 -7.32 -6.31 5.35
N GLY A 15 -7.95 -7.49 5.28
CA GLY A 15 -9.38 -7.60 5.01
C GLY A 15 -10.24 -6.83 6.04
N GLY A 16 -9.90 -6.89 7.32
CA GLY A 16 -10.58 -6.14 8.37
C GLY A 16 -10.61 -4.64 8.09
N VAL A 17 -9.45 -4.02 7.86
CA VAL A 17 -9.40 -2.56 7.61
C VAL A 17 -9.99 -2.15 6.28
N VAL A 18 -9.97 -3.02 5.27
CA VAL A 18 -10.68 -2.77 4.02
C VAL A 18 -12.20 -2.76 4.27
N ARG A 19 -12.72 -3.69 5.08
CA ARG A 19 -14.13 -3.67 5.48
C ARG A 19 -14.50 -2.46 6.33
N ASP A 20 -13.63 -1.97 7.21
CA ASP A 20 -13.89 -0.74 7.96
C ASP A 20 -14.16 0.45 7.01
N ILE A 21 -13.36 0.56 5.94
CA ILE A 21 -13.55 1.55 4.87
C ILE A 21 -14.87 1.32 4.10
N LEU A 22 -15.24 0.06 3.83
CA LEU A 22 -16.54 -0.27 3.24
C LEU A 22 -17.71 -0.02 4.22
N GLY A 23 -17.48 -0.11 5.53
CA GLY A 23 -18.44 0.18 6.61
C GLY A 23 -18.84 1.64 6.65
N VAL A 24 -17.96 2.54 6.20
CA VAL A 24 -18.32 3.94 5.93
C VAL A 24 -18.75 4.20 4.48
N SER A 25 -18.93 3.13 3.71
CA SER A 25 -19.27 3.14 2.28
C SER A 25 -18.24 3.81 1.39
N ALA A 26 -17.01 3.99 1.86
CA ALA A 26 -15.94 4.58 1.07
C ALA A 26 -15.35 3.55 0.11
N ARG A 27 -14.77 4.02 -1.00
CA ARG A 27 -14.00 3.16 -1.92
C ARG A 27 -12.56 3.09 -1.42
N PRO A 28 -12.03 1.90 -1.08
CA PRO A 28 -10.61 1.73 -0.79
C PRO A 28 -9.72 2.15 -1.96
N ILE A 29 -8.68 2.94 -1.68
CA ILE A 29 -7.74 3.46 -2.68
C ILE A 29 -6.27 3.15 -2.37
N ALA A 30 -5.95 2.78 -1.13
CA ALA A 30 -4.61 2.38 -0.74
C ALA A 30 -4.61 1.60 0.58
N ASN A 31 -3.63 0.73 0.73
CA ASN A 31 -3.26 0.07 1.98
C ASN A 31 -1.89 0.58 2.46
N THR A 32 -1.61 0.40 3.74
CA THR A 32 -0.31 0.62 4.36
C THR A 32 -0.04 -0.46 5.40
N ASP A 33 1.22 -0.86 5.56
CA ASP A 33 1.65 -1.86 6.53
C ASP A 33 2.84 -1.40 7.37
N ILE A 34 2.69 -1.46 8.70
CA ILE A 34 3.79 -1.19 9.63
C ILE A 34 3.98 -2.47 10.44
N LEU A 35 5.20 -2.99 10.41
CA LEU A 35 5.52 -4.32 10.90
C LEU A 35 6.62 -4.24 11.97
N CYS A 36 6.42 -4.89 13.11
CA CYS A 36 7.41 -4.96 14.17
C CYS A 36 7.69 -6.42 14.53
N PHE A 37 8.94 -6.86 14.37
CA PHE A 37 9.35 -8.24 14.58
C PHE A 37 10.51 -8.37 15.59
N GLY A 38 10.71 -9.58 16.12
CA GLY A 38 11.96 -9.92 16.80
C GLY A 38 13.15 -9.93 15.83
N PRO A 39 14.40 -9.88 16.32
CA PRO A 39 15.60 -9.88 15.49
C PRO A 39 15.62 -11.06 14.51
N PRO A 40 15.92 -10.82 13.22
CA PRO A 40 15.86 -11.87 12.21
C PRO A 40 17.00 -12.88 12.34
N ASP A 41 18.10 -12.53 13.00
CA ASP A 41 19.30 -13.33 13.23
C ASP A 41 19.33 -14.05 14.58
N LEU A 42 18.23 -14.00 15.35
CA LEU A 42 18.09 -14.68 16.63
C LEU A 42 18.41 -16.18 16.50
N ALA A 43 19.31 -16.68 17.35
CA ALA A 43 19.67 -18.09 17.35
C ALA A 43 18.47 -18.95 17.78
N HIS A 44 18.34 -20.14 17.19
CA HIS A 44 17.20 -21.02 17.46
C HIS A 44 17.13 -21.45 18.93
N ASP A 45 18.29 -21.61 19.58
CA ASP A 45 18.39 -22.01 20.99
C ASP A 45 17.98 -20.88 21.96
N ASP A 46 17.96 -19.63 21.50
CA ASP A 46 17.54 -18.46 22.28
C ASP A 46 16.03 -18.16 22.13
N LEU A 47 15.31 -18.92 21.29
CA LEU A 47 13.87 -18.74 21.10
C LEU A 47 13.09 -19.18 22.34
N PRO A 48 12.14 -18.35 22.82
CA PRO A 48 11.22 -18.79 23.86
C PRO A 48 10.40 -20.01 23.40
N VAL A 49 10.14 -20.92 24.34
CA VAL A 49 9.36 -22.15 24.07
C VAL A 49 7.98 -21.81 23.51
N GLY A 50 7.61 -22.42 22.37
CA GLY A 50 6.29 -22.22 21.75
C GLY A 50 6.19 -20.97 20.87
N VAL A 51 7.25 -20.17 20.75
CA VAL A 51 7.31 -19.00 19.87
C VAL A 51 7.84 -19.38 18.49
N LEU A 52 7.21 -18.85 17.43
CA LEU A 52 7.71 -19.00 16.06
C LEU A 52 8.93 -18.11 15.83
N HIS A 53 9.92 -18.61 15.10
CA HIS A 53 11.10 -17.82 14.73
C HIS A 53 10.69 -16.53 13.99
N PRO A 54 11.27 -15.34 14.30
CA PRO A 54 10.90 -14.07 13.68
C PRO A 54 10.89 -14.08 12.14
N ARG A 55 11.91 -14.67 11.49
CA ARG A 55 11.91 -14.90 10.02
C ARG A 55 10.66 -15.62 9.49
N ARG A 56 10.15 -16.63 10.20
CA ARG A 56 8.94 -17.37 9.81
C ARG A 56 7.69 -16.49 9.95
N ILE A 57 7.63 -15.70 11.02
CA ILE A 57 6.55 -14.74 11.25
C ILE A 57 6.55 -13.70 10.13
N ALA A 58 7.67 -13.02 9.90
CA ALA A 58 7.81 -11.99 8.87
C ALA A 58 7.43 -12.51 7.48
N ALA A 59 7.96 -13.67 7.07
CA ALA A 59 7.66 -14.27 5.77
C ALA A 59 6.17 -14.61 5.59
N GLY A 60 5.50 -15.09 6.65
CA GLY A 60 4.07 -15.38 6.61
C GLY A 60 3.22 -14.11 6.58
N VAL A 61 3.56 -13.10 7.38
CA VAL A 61 2.86 -11.79 7.41
C VAL A 61 2.91 -11.11 6.04
N VAL A 62 4.10 -10.98 5.45
CA VAL A 62 4.28 -10.37 4.12
C VAL A 62 3.45 -11.11 3.06
N ARG A 63 3.45 -12.45 3.08
CA ARG A 63 2.60 -13.25 2.17
C ARG A 63 1.11 -13.01 2.39
N GLY A 64 0.68 -12.85 3.63
CA GLY A 64 -0.73 -12.59 3.96
C GLY A 64 -1.21 -11.23 3.44
N ILE A 65 -0.38 -10.20 3.59
CA ILE A 65 -0.63 -8.84 3.09
C ILE A 65 -0.63 -8.81 1.56
N GLU A 66 0.39 -9.43 0.94
CA GLU A 66 0.49 -9.60 -0.51
C GLU A 66 -0.77 -10.25 -1.09
N ASP A 67 -1.20 -11.38 -0.53
CA ASP A 67 -2.36 -12.13 -1.02
C ASP A 67 -3.64 -11.30 -0.99
N TYR A 68 -3.95 -10.65 0.15
CA TYR A 68 -5.21 -9.92 0.29
C TYR A 68 -5.22 -8.62 -0.50
N GLY A 69 -4.18 -7.80 -0.36
CA GLY A 69 -4.08 -6.49 -1.02
C GLY A 69 -4.09 -6.61 -2.54
N ASN A 70 -3.25 -7.49 -3.09
CA ASN A 70 -3.13 -7.67 -4.54
C ASN A 70 -4.44 -8.21 -5.14
N LYS A 71 -5.06 -9.22 -4.52
CA LYS A 71 -6.32 -9.81 -5.01
C LYS A 71 -7.50 -8.84 -4.91
N MET A 72 -7.56 -8.01 -3.87
CA MET A 72 -8.55 -6.93 -3.78
C MET A 72 -8.35 -5.84 -4.86
N GLY A 73 -7.13 -5.68 -5.34
CA GLY A 73 -6.73 -4.60 -6.23
C GLY A 73 -6.68 -3.26 -5.52
N ILE A 74 -6.08 -3.26 -4.32
CA ILE A 74 -5.84 -2.07 -3.52
C ILE A 74 -4.32 -1.98 -3.34
N PRO A 75 -3.67 -0.89 -3.76
CA PRO A 75 -2.23 -0.82 -3.75
C PRO A 75 -1.70 -0.63 -2.31
N THR A 76 -0.65 -1.34 -1.90
CA THR A 76 0.00 -1.15 -0.58
C THR A 76 1.17 -0.20 -0.71
N VAL A 77 0.97 1.09 -0.42
CA VAL A 77 1.83 2.16 -0.97
C VAL A 77 2.85 2.76 0.01
N ASN A 78 2.73 2.47 1.30
CA ASN A 78 3.59 3.05 2.34
C ASN A 78 3.67 2.09 3.54
N GLY A 79 4.76 2.13 4.31
CA GLY A 79 4.95 1.23 5.43
C GLY A 79 6.29 1.38 6.13
N ALA A 80 6.52 0.56 7.14
CA ALA A 80 7.79 0.45 7.85
C ALA A 80 7.99 -0.96 8.42
N ILE A 81 9.24 -1.40 8.56
CA ILE A 81 9.58 -2.69 9.18
C ILE A 81 10.66 -2.43 10.24
N LEU A 82 10.32 -2.68 11.50
CA LEU A 82 11.19 -2.46 12.64
C LEU A 82 11.48 -3.78 13.38
N TYR A 83 12.65 -3.85 13.99
CA TYR A 83 13.13 -5.03 14.68
C TYR A 83 13.54 -4.68 16.12
N HIS A 84 12.97 -5.39 17.08
CA HIS A 84 13.33 -5.23 18.48
C HIS A 84 13.13 -6.54 19.24
N PRO A 85 14.05 -6.94 20.15
CA PRO A 85 13.96 -8.19 20.92
C PRO A 85 12.61 -8.38 21.64
N GLY A 86 12.01 -7.30 22.12
CA GLY A 86 10.70 -7.34 22.80
C GLY A 86 9.51 -7.77 21.92
N TYR A 87 9.64 -7.81 20.59
CA TYR A 87 8.61 -8.30 19.68
C TYR A 87 8.78 -9.78 19.29
N THR A 88 9.76 -10.49 19.88
CA THR A 88 10.08 -11.88 19.51
C THR A 88 8.88 -12.81 19.70
N ALA A 89 8.23 -12.76 20.87
CA ALA A 89 7.05 -13.56 21.14
C ALA A 89 5.76 -12.95 20.56
N ASN A 90 5.68 -11.61 20.61
CA ASN A 90 4.50 -10.85 20.25
C ASN A 90 4.85 -9.81 19.18
N PRO A 91 4.78 -10.16 17.88
CA PRO A 91 4.98 -9.22 16.78
C PRO A 91 3.82 -8.23 16.71
N LEU A 92 4.08 -7.03 16.17
CA LEU A 92 3.02 -6.07 15.83
C LEU A 92 2.84 -6.04 14.32
N VAL A 93 1.60 -6.19 13.89
CA VAL A 93 1.21 -6.17 12.48
C VAL A 93 0.11 -5.14 12.34
N TYR A 94 0.47 -3.92 11.96
CA TYR A 94 -0.47 -2.86 11.66
C TYR A 94 -0.83 -2.94 10.18
N CYS A 95 -2.13 -3.06 9.90
CA CYS A 95 -2.68 -2.89 8.56
C CYS A 95 -3.52 -1.62 8.57
N GLY A 96 -3.36 -0.75 7.58
CA GLY A 96 -4.18 0.44 7.38
C GLY A 96 -4.79 0.45 5.99
N CYS A 97 -5.94 1.11 5.85
CA CYS A 97 -6.60 1.31 4.57
C CYS A 97 -7.10 2.76 4.47
N LEU A 98 -6.91 3.38 3.32
CA LEU A 98 -7.43 4.70 2.98
C LEU A 98 -8.55 4.53 1.95
N GLY A 99 -9.66 5.23 2.15
CA GLY A 99 -10.75 5.28 1.20
C GLY A 99 -11.26 6.68 0.88
N VAL A 100 -11.94 6.80 -0.26
CA VAL A 100 -12.59 8.03 -0.71
C VAL A 100 -14.10 7.88 -0.77
N LEU A 101 -14.81 8.93 -0.35
CA LEU A 101 -16.26 8.96 -0.26
C LEU A 101 -16.80 10.32 -0.74
N PRO A 102 -17.86 10.35 -1.56
CA PRO A 102 -18.59 11.58 -1.83
C PRO A 102 -19.16 12.19 -0.54
N ARG A 103 -19.01 13.50 -0.36
CA ARG A 103 -19.49 14.20 0.84
C ARG A 103 -20.99 13.94 1.06
N GLY A 104 -21.35 13.45 2.25
CA GLY A 104 -22.74 13.16 2.63
C GLY A 104 -23.27 11.77 2.23
N ALA A 105 -22.44 10.92 1.61
CA ALA A 105 -22.86 9.58 1.20
C ALA A 105 -22.76 8.52 2.32
N HIS A 106 -22.13 8.81 3.46
CA HIS A 106 -22.08 7.90 4.60
C HIS A 106 -23.41 7.92 5.36
N ARG A 107 -24.18 6.84 5.22
CA ARG A 107 -25.45 6.63 5.91
C ARG A 107 -25.22 5.81 7.17
N THR A 108 -25.67 6.30 8.32
CA THR A 108 -25.43 5.70 9.65
C THR A 108 -26.69 5.47 10.48
N GLN A 109 -27.86 5.86 9.98
CA GLN A 109 -29.09 5.91 10.77
C GLN A 109 -30.07 4.86 10.32
N ALA A 110 -29.99 3.65 10.90
CA ALA A 110 -31.03 2.64 10.75
C ALA A 110 -32.39 3.24 11.16
N GLN A 111 -33.46 2.85 10.49
CA GLN A 111 -34.82 3.33 10.76
C GLN A 111 -35.71 2.16 11.22
N PRO A 112 -36.75 2.43 12.04
CA PRO A 112 -37.78 1.44 12.32
C PRO A 112 -38.40 0.88 11.03
N GLY A 113 -38.46 -0.44 10.92
CA GLY A 113 -38.95 -1.16 9.73
C GLY A 113 -37.91 -1.39 8.63
N ASP A 114 -36.67 -0.90 8.79
CA ASP A 114 -35.58 -1.32 7.91
C ASP A 114 -35.27 -2.80 8.15
N LEU A 115 -35.02 -3.52 7.05
CA LEU A 115 -34.60 -4.90 7.09
C LEU A 115 -33.12 -5.00 7.45
N ILE A 116 -32.79 -5.97 8.29
CA ILE A 116 -31.41 -6.32 8.63
C ILE A 116 -30.90 -7.28 7.54
N VAL A 117 -30.10 -6.77 6.60
CA VAL A 117 -29.59 -7.57 5.48
C VAL A 117 -28.09 -7.77 5.63
N ALA A 118 -27.66 -9.03 5.78
CA ALA A 118 -26.26 -9.41 5.71
C ALA A 118 -25.88 -9.76 4.26
N ILE A 119 -24.70 -9.34 3.82
CA ILE A 119 -24.12 -9.73 2.53
C ILE A 119 -22.69 -10.25 2.74
N GLY A 120 -22.26 -11.15 1.85
CA GLY A 120 -20.88 -11.64 1.80
C GLY A 120 -20.69 -13.06 2.33
N GLY A 121 -19.69 -13.27 3.18
CA GLY A 121 -19.31 -14.58 3.73
C GLY A 121 -20.45 -15.35 4.40
N ARG A 122 -20.42 -16.69 4.32
CA ARG A 122 -21.34 -17.57 5.06
C ARG A 122 -20.88 -17.75 6.52
N THR A 123 -21.81 -17.96 7.43
CA THR A 123 -21.53 -18.08 8.87
C THR A 123 -20.97 -19.47 9.24
N GLY A 124 -19.84 -19.51 9.98
CA GLY A 124 -19.22 -20.73 10.50
C GLY A 124 -18.74 -20.58 11.95
N ARG A 125 -18.10 -21.61 12.53
CA ARG A 125 -17.42 -21.55 13.85
C ARG A 125 -16.08 -20.82 13.77
N ASP A 126 -16.18 -19.64 13.19
CA ASP A 126 -15.12 -18.79 12.71
C ASP A 126 -14.88 -17.72 13.77
N GLY A 127 -13.67 -17.64 14.33
CA GLY A 127 -13.31 -16.64 15.35
C GLY A 127 -14.26 -16.62 16.56
N LEU A 128 -14.89 -17.76 16.91
CA LEU A 128 -15.71 -17.83 18.11
C LEU A 128 -14.82 -17.59 19.33
N ARG A 129 -15.05 -16.48 20.04
CA ARG A 129 -14.19 -15.94 21.11
C ARG A 129 -12.89 -15.30 20.60
N GLY A 130 -12.83 -14.88 19.33
CA GLY A 130 -11.66 -14.20 18.75
C GLY A 130 -11.29 -12.93 19.49
N ALA A 131 -12.27 -12.06 19.77
CA ALA A 131 -12.07 -10.88 20.62
C ALA A 131 -11.56 -11.22 22.04
N THR A 132 -12.09 -12.28 22.66
CA THR A 132 -11.62 -12.75 23.97
C THR A 132 -10.20 -13.28 23.88
N PHE A 133 -9.88 -14.03 22.82
CA PHE A 133 -8.55 -14.59 22.57
C PHE A 133 -7.50 -13.51 22.31
N SER A 134 -7.83 -12.46 21.56
CA SER A 134 -6.93 -11.31 21.36
C SER A 134 -6.67 -10.50 22.63
N SER A 135 -7.52 -10.63 23.65
CA SER A 135 -7.35 -9.98 24.95
C SER A 135 -6.78 -10.91 26.03
N MET A 136 -6.51 -12.18 25.71
CA MET A 136 -5.85 -13.12 26.62
C MET A 136 -4.33 -13.00 26.50
N GLU A 137 -3.64 -13.16 27.63
CA GLU A 137 -2.18 -13.24 27.66
C GLU A 137 -1.69 -14.51 26.95
N MET A 138 -0.59 -14.42 26.22
CA MET A 138 0.00 -15.58 25.53
C MET A 138 0.87 -16.41 26.49
N ASP A 139 0.70 -17.73 26.44
CA ASP A 139 1.49 -18.72 27.19
C ASP A 139 1.93 -19.90 26.32
N VAL A 140 2.66 -20.84 26.92
CA VAL A 140 3.21 -22.04 26.25
C VAL A 140 2.10 -22.92 25.64
N ALA A 141 0.93 -23.00 26.29
CA ALA A 141 -0.20 -23.85 25.88
C ALA A 141 -1.04 -23.20 24.76
N THR A 142 -0.93 -21.88 24.57
CA THR A 142 -1.66 -21.11 23.56
C THR A 142 -1.39 -21.62 22.14
N SER A 143 -0.17 -22.12 21.88
CA SER A 143 0.23 -22.67 20.58
C SER A 143 -0.55 -23.93 20.16
N GLU A 144 -0.96 -24.78 21.12
CA GLU A 144 -1.68 -26.02 20.85
C GLU A 144 -3.19 -25.79 20.60
N ILE A 145 -3.75 -24.71 21.16
CA ILE A 145 -5.18 -24.35 21.06
C ILE A 145 -5.47 -23.51 19.81
N ALA A 146 -4.47 -22.77 19.32
CA ALA A 146 -4.60 -21.73 18.28
C ALA A 146 -5.04 -22.22 16.90
N GLY A 147 -4.80 -23.50 16.56
CA GLY A 147 -5.05 -24.04 15.22
C GLY A 147 -6.50 -24.00 14.74
N THR A 148 -7.46 -23.72 15.64
CA THR A 148 -8.89 -23.57 15.30
C THR A 148 -9.38 -22.12 15.34
N ALA A 149 -8.57 -21.17 15.82
CA ALA A 149 -8.99 -19.80 16.11
C ALA A 149 -8.60 -18.78 15.02
N VAL A 150 -7.50 -19.00 14.29
CA VAL A 150 -7.04 -18.06 13.25
C VAL A 150 -7.59 -18.47 11.88
N GLN A 151 -8.28 -17.53 11.23
CA GLN A 151 -8.89 -17.74 9.93
C GLN A 151 -7.98 -17.29 8.79
N ILE A 152 -8.22 -17.84 7.61
CA ILE A 152 -7.70 -17.33 6.35
C ILE A 152 -8.87 -16.63 5.65
N GLY A 153 -8.66 -15.39 5.23
CA GLY A 153 -9.68 -14.60 4.55
C GLY A 153 -9.84 -15.02 3.08
N HIS A 154 -10.88 -14.51 2.44
CA HIS A 154 -11.25 -14.79 1.06
C HIS A 154 -11.40 -13.49 0.25
N PRO A 155 -10.28 -12.86 -0.19
CA PRO A 155 -10.28 -11.51 -0.75
C PRO A 155 -11.21 -11.35 -1.97
N ILE A 156 -11.38 -12.39 -2.79
CA ILE A 156 -12.28 -12.31 -3.95
C ILE A 156 -13.75 -12.14 -3.54
N GLN A 157 -14.15 -12.75 -2.41
CA GLN A 157 -15.49 -12.57 -1.89
C GLN A 157 -15.69 -11.15 -1.37
N GLU A 158 -14.68 -10.59 -0.70
CA GLU A 158 -14.72 -9.21 -0.26
C GLU A 158 -14.73 -8.23 -1.44
N LYS A 159 -13.99 -8.51 -2.51
CA LYS A 159 -14.01 -7.74 -3.76
C LYS A 159 -15.41 -7.68 -4.36
N GLN A 160 -16.11 -8.80 -4.41
CA GLN A 160 -17.50 -8.85 -4.87
C GLN A 160 -18.43 -8.02 -3.96
N VAL A 161 -18.26 -8.15 -2.64
CA VAL A 161 -19.01 -7.36 -1.65
C VAL A 161 -18.75 -5.86 -1.83
N GLN A 162 -17.50 -5.45 -2.05
CA GLN A 162 -17.14 -4.06 -2.33
C GLN A 162 -17.92 -3.52 -3.54
N GLU A 163 -17.96 -4.25 -4.67
CA GLU A 163 -18.68 -3.78 -5.86
C GLU A 163 -20.20 -3.68 -5.61
N VAL A 164 -20.77 -4.56 -4.79
CA VAL A 164 -22.17 -4.47 -4.33
C VAL A 164 -22.39 -3.24 -3.45
N VAL A 165 -21.58 -3.04 -2.42
CA VAL A 165 -21.71 -1.93 -1.45
C VAL A 165 -21.63 -0.58 -2.16
N LEU A 166 -20.62 -0.40 -3.01
CA LEU A 166 -20.41 0.87 -3.71
C LEU A 166 -21.56 1.19 -4.67
N ARG A 167 -22.11 0.19 -5.37
CA ARG A 167 -23.28 0.39 -6.21
C ARG A 167 -24.55 0.65 -5.39
N ALA A 168 -24.75 -0.08 -4.29
CA ALA A 168 -25.90 0.13 -3.42
C ALA A 168 -25.89 1.51 -2.74
N ARG A 169 -24.69 2.04 -2.43
CA ARG A 169 -24.48 3.41 -1.94
C ARG A 169 -24.92 4.42 -2.99
N ASP A 170 -24.39 4.29 -4.21
CA ASP A 170 -24.63 5.23 -5.30
C ASP A 170 -26.11 5.24 -5.74
N GLU A 171 -26.80 4.10 -5.62
CA GLU A 171 -28.25 3.98 -5.84
C GLU A 171 -29.10 4.32 -4.59
N GLY A 172 -28.49 4.63 -3.44
CA GLY A 172 -29.20 5.04 -2.22
C GLY A 172 -30.10 3.97 -1.58
N LEU A 173 -29.66 2.71 -1.57
CA LEU A 173 -30.52 1.56 -1.26
C LEU A 173 -30.63 1.20 0.23
N TYR A 174 -29.89 1.85 1.11
CA TYR A 174 -29.86 1.56 2.55
C TYR A 174 -29.74 2.85 3.39
N ASN A 175 -30.15 2.77 4.66
CA ASN A 175 -30.11 3.88 5.62
C ASN A 175 -28.93 3.80 6.61
N ALA A 176 -28.34 2.62 6.76
CA ALA A 176 -27.12 2.40 7.53
C ALA A 176 -26.37 1.17 7.00
N ILE A 177 -25.06 1.13 7.22
CA ILE A 177 -24.20 -0.01 6.95
C ILE A 177 -23.09 -0.05 8.01
N THR A 178 -22.63 -1.24 8.35
CA THR A 178 -21.43 -1.48 9.15
C THR A 178 -20.79 -2.81 8.75
N ASP A 179 -19.52 -3.00 9.11
CA ASP A 179 -18.80 -4.25 8.89
C ASP A 179 -19.20 -5.33 9.92
N CYS A 180 -18.81 -6.58 9.66
CA CYS A 180 -18.90 -7.66 10.64
C CYS A 180 -17.50 -8.15 11.02
N GLY A 181 -16.85 -7.43 11.94
CA GLY A 181 -15.62 -7.84 12.60
C GLY A 181 -15.85 -8.63 13.91
N ALA A 182 -15.18 -8.17 14.97
CA ALA A 182 -15.23 -8.77 16.31
C ALA A 182 -16.68 -8.84 16.86
N GLY A 183 -17.07 -9.97 17.44
CA GLY A 183 -18.44 -10.20 17.92
C GLY A 183 -19.49 -10.43 16.83
N GLY A 184 -19.14 -10.32 15.54
CA GLY A 184 -19.99 -10.70 14.42
C GLY A 184 -21.32 -9.93 14.35
N PHE A 185 -22.42 -10.66 14.10
CA PHE A 185 -23.75 -10.05 14.04
C PHE A 185 -24.15 -9.37 15.36
N SER A 186 -23.60 -9.82 16.49
CA SER A 186 -23.86 -9.20 17.78
C SER A 186 -23.41 -7.74 17.86
N SER A 187 -22.22 -7.43 17.36
CA SER A 187 -21.73 -6.05 17.33
C SER A 187 -22.48 -5.27 16.26
N ALA A 188 -22.46 -5.76 15.02
CA ALA A 188 -23.02 -5.05 13.88
C ALA A 188 -24.50 -4.66 14.07
N VAL A 189 -25.36 -5.62 14.41
CA VAL A 189 -26.79 -5.36 14.61
C VAL A 189 -27.04 -4.64 15.94
N GLY A 190 -26.24 -4.93 16.97
CA GLY A 190 -26.36 -4.30 18.28
C GLY A 190 -26.07 -2.80 18.26
N GLU A 191 -25.02 -2.39 17.54
CA GLU A 191 -24.61 -1.00 17.35
C GLU A 191 -25.60 -0.26 16.44
N MET A 192 -25.93 -0.81 15.27
CA MET A 192 -26.92 -0.20 14.37
C MET A 192 -28.30 -0.03 15.03
N GLY A 193 -28.65 -0.95 15.94
CA GLY A 193 -29.92 -0.98 16.65
C GLY A 193 -29.92 -0.23 17.99
N GLU A 194 -28.81 0.37 18.43
CA GLU A 194 -28.63 0.97 19.77
C GLU A 194 -29.85 1.79 20.22
N LYS A 195 -30.32 2.69 19.36
CA LYS A 195 -31.39 3.65 19.67
C LYS A 195 -32.80 3.16 19.35
N ILE A 196 -32.94 1.97 18.76
CA ILE A 196 -34.20 1.48 18.19
C ILE A 196 -34.60 0.14 18.80
N GLY A 197 -33.72 -0.86 18.72
CA GLY A 197 -34.04 -2.27 18.91
C GLY A 197 -33.97 -3.06 17.60
N ALA A 198 -33.97 -4.39 17.72
CA ALA A 198 -33.87 -5.29 16.58
C ALA A 198 -34.54 -6.63 16.89
N ARG A 199 -35.19 -7.21 15.88
CA ARG A 199 -35.68 -8.58 15.89
C ARG A 199 -34.92 -9.39 14.84
N VAL A 200 -34.19 -10.40 15.30
CA VAL A 200 -33.30 -11.22 14.48
C VAL A 200 -33.78 -12.67 14.47
N GLN A 201 -33.87 -13.27 13.29
CA GLN A 201 -34.07 -14.70 13.05
C GLN A 201 -32.73 -15.34 12.68
N LEU A 202 -32.11 -16.01 13.64
CA LEU A 202 -30.80 -16.64 13.48
C LEU A 202 -30.83 -17.83 12.51
N GLN A 203 -31.98 -18.52 12.37
CA GLN A 203 -32.13 -19.62 11.41
C GLN A 203 -32.09 -19.13 9.95
N ALA A 204 -32.27 -17.83 9.69
CA ALA A 204 -32.17 -17.26 8.35
C ALA A 204 -30.72 -17.14 7.87
N ALA A 205 -29.74 -17.15 8.77
CA ALA A 205 -28.33 -17.05 8.41
C ALA A 205 -27.87 -18.26 7.58
N THR A 206 -27.24 -18.00 6.43
CA THR A 206 -26.63 -19.06 5.61
C THR A 206 -25.36 -19.56 6.27
N LEU A 207 -25.29 -20.88 6.49
CA LEU A 207 -24.17 -21.51 7.19
C LEU A 207 -23.17 -22.14 6.21
N LYS A 208 -21.89 -22.17 6.57
CA LYS A 208 -20.85 -22.94 5.86
C LYS A 208 -21.12 -24.45 5.95
N TYR A 209 -21.58 -24.89 7.12
CA TYR A 209 -21.94 -26.28 7.42
C TYR A 209 -23.08 -26.32 8.46
N PRO A 210 -23.91 -27.37 8.48
CA PRO A 210 -25.00 -27.49 9.45
C PRO A 210 -24.46 -27.71 10.89
N GLY A 211 -25.31 -27.46 11.89
CA GLY A 211 -25.06 -27.84 13.28
C GLY A 211 -24.49 -26.74 14.20
N LEU A 212 -24.48 -25.48 13.75
CA LEU A 212 -24.18 -24.35 14.62
C LEU A 212 -25.33 -24.10 15.61
N ARG A 213 -24.98 -23.87 16.87
CA ARG A 213 -25.90 -23.43 17.92
C ARG A 213 -26.27 -21.96 17.72
N PRO A 214 -27.43 -21.49 18.20
CA PRO A 214 -27.87 -20.10 18.00
C PRO A 214 -26.83 -19.05 18.42
N TRP A 215 -26.15 -19.25 19.56
CA TRP A 215 -25.10 -18.32 20.01
C TRP A 215 -23.84 -18.37 19.13
N GLU A 216 -23.51 -19.51 18.51
CA GLU A 216 -22.39 -19.63 17.58
C GLU A 216 -22.70 -18.85 16.29
N ILE A 217 -23.95 -18.88 15.82
CA ILE A 217 -24.38 -18.09 14.66
C ILE A 217 -24.28 -16.58 14.96
N TRP A 218 -24.74 -16.18 16.15
CA TRP A 218 -24.81 -14.79 16.55
C TRP A 218 -23.43 -14.15 16.77
N LEU A 219 -22.50 -14.90 17.35
CA LEU A 219 -21.15 -14.44 17.71
C LEU A 219 -20.06 -14.85 16.71
N SER A 220 -20.41 -15.49 15.60
CA SER A 220 -19.45 -15.87 14.57
C SER A 220 -18.76 -14.64 14.00
N GLU A 221 -17.43 -14.65 13.96
CA GLU A 221 -16.57 -13.61 13.38
C GLU A 221 -16.13 -14.00 11.96
N ALA A 222 -16.95 -14.77 11.24
CA ALA A 222 -16.68 -15.09 9.84
C ALA A 222 -16.41 -13.82 9.01
N GLN A 223 -15.37 -13.87 8.19
CA GLN A 223 -14.82 -12.76 7.43
C GLN A 223 -15.71 -12.38 6.21
N GLU A 224 -15.34 -11.30 5.54
CA GLU A 224 -15.97 -10.80 4.29
C GLU A 224 -17.48 -10.53 4.40
N ARG A 225 -17.98 -10.08 5.56
CA ARG A 225 -19.40 -9.81 5.79
C ARG A 225 -19.67 -8.34 6.13
N MET A 226 -20.78 -7.83 5.62
CA MET A 226 -21.33 -6.51 5.93
C MET A 226 -22.80 -6.64 6.33
N VAL A 227 -23.30 -5.72 7.16
CA VAL A 227 -24.72 -5.61 7.53
C VAL A 227 -25.27 -4.26 7.08
N LEU A 228 -26.42 -4.29 6.42
CA LEU A 228 -27.13 -3.12 5.91
C LEU A 228 -28.52 -3.01 6.53
N ALA A 229 -28.94 -1.78 6.84
CA ALA A 229 -30.32 -1.43 7.16
C ALA A 229 -31.04 -1.01 5.88
N VAL A 230 -31.83 -1.90 5.31
CA VAL A 230 -32.39 -1.77 3.95
C VAL A 230 -33.90 -1.52 4.03
N PRO A 231 -34.42 -0.39 3.53
CA PRO A 231 -35.86 -0.20 3.41
C PRO A 231 -36.49 -1.32 2.57
N PRO A 232 -37.64 -1.90 2.96
CA PRO A 232 -38.23 -3.05 2.27
C PRO A 232 -38.41 -2.86 0.76
N ARG A 233 -38.74 -1.63 0.33
CA ARG A 233 -38.88 -1.24 -1.09
C ARG A 233 -37.60 -1.40 -1.92
N HIS A 234 -36.42 -1.37 -1.29
CA HIS A 234 -35.12 -1.45 -1.96
C HIS A 234 -34.53 -2.87 -1.97
N LEU A 235 -35.09 -3.81 -1.20
CA LEU A 235 -34.58 -5.18 -1.09
C LEU A 235 -34.46 -5.89 -2.45
N GLN A 236 -35.47 -5.75 -3.31
CA GLN A 236 -35.45 -6.43 -4.61
C GLN A 236 -34.35 -5.88 -5.52
N ARG A 237 -34.12 -4.56 -5.47
CA ARG A 237 -33.05 -3.94 -6.24
C ARG A 237 -31.67 -4.36 -5.71
N LEU A 238 -31.49 -4.39 -4.40
CA LEU A 238 -30.27 -4.89 -3.78
C LEU A 238 -29.99 -6.35 -4.19
N ARG A 239 -31.01 -7.23 -4.17
CA ARG A 239 -30.89 -8.62 -4.63
C ARG A 239 -30.40 -8.75 -6.07
N GLN A 240 -30.88 -7.89 -6.98
CA GLN A 240 -30.41 -7.88 -8.38
C GLN A 240 -28.94 -7.49 -8.47
N ILE A 241 -28.49 -6.50 -7.70
CA ILE A 241 -27.09 -6.08 -7.65
C ILE A 241 -26.21 -7.22 -7.12
N CYS A 242 -26.63 -7.83 -6.00
CA CYS A 242 -25.91 -8.96 -5.39
C CYS A 242 -25.80 -10.15 -6.36
N ALA A 243 -26.90 -10.52 -7.05
CA ALA A 243 -26.89 -11.60 -8.04
C ALA A 243 -25.92 -11.32 -9.19
N GLY A 244 -25.82 -10.08 -9.65
CA GLY A 244 -24.88 -9.67 -10.69
C GLY A 244 -23.40 -9.83 -10.31
N GLN A 245 -23.09 -9.90 -9.01
CA GLN A 245 -21.74 -10.04 -8.45
C GLN A 245 -21.53 -11.39 -7.74
N ASN A 246 -22.49 -12.33 -7.84
CA ASN A 246 -22.50 -13.61 -7.13
C ASN A 246 -22.38 -13.48 -5.60
N VAL A 247 -22.96 -12.43 -5.03
CA VAL A 247 -23.07 -12.22 -3.58
C VAL A 247 -24.44 -12.69 -3.10
N GLU A 248 -24.51 -13.38 -1.96
CA GLU A 248 -25.77 -13.83 -1.35
C GLU A 248 -26.27 -12.80 -0.33
N PRO A 249 -27.42 -12.14 -0.54
CA PRO A 249 -28.04 -11.27 0.46
C PRO A 249 -29.01 -12.04 1.35
N ILE A 250 -28.85 -11.90 2.65
CA ILE A 250 -29.61 -12.64 3.67
C ILE A 250 -30.38 -11.65 4.55
N CYS A 251 -31.71 -11.73 4.53
CA CYS A 251 -32.56 -10.94 5.43
C CYS A 251 -32.65 -11.66 6.78
N LEU A 252 -31.93 -11.16 7.78
CA LEU A 252 -31.90 -11.71 9.13
C LEU A 252 -33.09 -11.29 9.98
N GLY A 253 -33.78 -10.21 9.61
CA GLY A 253 -34.92 -9.69 10.37
C GLY A 253 -35.13 -8.22 10.10
N GLU A 254 -35.54 -7.47 11.13
CA GLU A 254 -35.87 -6.05 11.00
C GLU A 254 -35.49 -5.26 12.27
N PHE A 255 -35.19 -3.98 12.07
CA PHE A 255 -35.06 -3.01 13.16
C PHE A 255 -36.45 -2.61 13.63
N GLU A 256 -36.77 -2.87 14.90
CA GLU A 256 -38.10 -2.62 15.46
C GLU A 256 -38.01 -1.60 16.59
N PRO A 257 -38.98 -0.69 16.70
CA PRO A 257 -39.03 0.24 17.81
C PRO A 257 -39.33 -0.51 19.11
N GLY A 258 -38.53 -0.30 20.14
CA GLY A 258 -38.78 -0.88 21.47
C GLY A 258 -37.58 -0.88 22.42
N GLY A 259 -36.40 -0.49 21.95
CA GLY A 259 -35.16 -0.44 22.73
C GLY A 259 -34.67 -1.83 23.15
N ARG A 260 -35.07 -2.90 22.44
CA ARG A 260 -34.73 -4.28 22.78
C ARG A 260 -34.16 -5.05 21.59
N LEU A 261 -33.14 -5.85 21.87
CA LEU A 261 -32.57 -6.85 20.97
C LEU A 261 -33.22 -8.20 21.25
N ARG A 262 -34.01 -8.71 20.30
CA ARG A 262 -34.71 -9.99 20.40
C ARG A 262 -34.18 -10.98 19.37
N LEU A 263 -33.62 -12.09 19.83
CA LEU A 263 -33.04 -13.14 19.00
C LEU A 263 -33.96 -14.36 19.00
N PHE A 264 -34.37 -14.78 17.81
CA PHE A 264 -35.17 -15.98 17.58
C PHE A 264 -34.35 -17.04 16.83
N PHE A 265 -34.65 -18.31 17.11
CA PHE A 265 -34.20 -19.44 16.32
C PHE A 265 -35.40 -20.33 16.03
N GLY A 266 -35.92 -20.25 14.80
CA GLY A 266 -37.25 -20.75 14.48
C GLY A 266 -38.32 -19.99 15.28
N GLU A 267 -39.18 -20.71 15.98
CA GLU A 267 -40.22 -20.12 16.85
C GLU A 267 -39.71 -19.77 18.25
N ARG A 268 -38.51 -20.21 18.63
CA ARG A 268 -37.99 -20.06 19.99
C ARG A 268 -37.28 -18.71 20.17
N LEU A 269 -37.68 -17.92 21.18
CA LEU A 269 -36.91 -16.79 21.68
C LEU A 269 -35.68 -17.32 22.44
N VAL A 270 -34.48 -17.00 21.95
CA VAL A 270 -33.19 -17.46 22.50
C VAL A 270 -32.36 -16.35 23.14
N GLY A 271 -32.72 -15.08 22.92
CA GLY A 271 -32.12 -13.94 23.59
C GLY A 271 -33.07 -12.73 23.60
N ASP A 272 -33.11 -12.00 24.71
CA ASP A 272 -33.91 -10.79 24.85
C ASP A 272 -33.21 -9.80 25.80
N VAL A 273 -32.56 -8.78 25.24
CA VAL A 273 -31.69 -7.85 25.97
C VAL A 273 -32.11 -6.41 25.72
N SER A 274 -32.09 -5.57 26.76
CA SER A 274 -32.31 -4.13 26.61
C SER A 274 -31.09 -3.49 25.94
N MET A 275 -31.31 -2.66 24.90
CA MET A 275 -30.22 -1.92 24.25
C MET A 275 -29.54 -0.95 25.23
N ALA A 276 -30.31 -0.30 26.12
CA ALA A 276 -29.76 0.56 27.16
C ALA A 276 -28.87 -0.21 28.14
N PHE A 277 -29.23 -1.46 28.49
CA PHE A 277 -28.35 -2.28 29.33
C PHE A 277 -27.08 -2.69 28.57
N LEU A 278 -27.20 -3.01 27.29
CA LEU A 278 -26.06 -3.45 26.47
C LEU A 278 -25.03 -2.34 26.28
N HIS A 279 -25.47 -1.11 26.02
CA HIS A 279 -24.60 0.02 25.68
C HIS A 279 -24.25 0.93 26.87
N ASP A 280 -25.15 1.10 27.84
CA ASP A 280 -24.93 1.98 29.01
C ASP A 280 -24.72 1.21 30.34
N GLY A 281 -24.75 -0.13 30.32
CA GLY A 281 -24.67 -0.95 31.53
C GLY A 281 -23.27 -1.16 32.11
N LEU A 282 -22.21 -0.81 31.37
CA LEU A 282 -20.82 -1.00 31.79
C LEU A 282 -20.30 0.21 32.59
N PRO A 283 -19.85 0.04 33.85
CA PRO A 283 -19.37 1.15 34.66
C PRO A 283 -18.01 1.65 34.19
N ARG A 284 -17.80 2.98 34.20
CA ARG A 284 -16.48 3.58 34.00
C ARG A 284 -15.56 3.21 35.16
N ARG A 285 -14.38 2.64 34.86
CA ARG A 285 -13.37 2.27 35.84
C ARG A 285 -12.43 3.46 36.09
N ILE A 286 -12.09 3.69 37.36
CA ILE A 286 -10.97 4.56 37.75
C ILE A 286 -9.83 3.63 38.18
N MET A 287 -8.68 3.75 37.52
CA MET A 287 -7.54 2.85 37.70
C MET A 287 -6.28 3.64 38.12
N PRO A 288 -5.49 3.16 39.09
CA PRO A 288 -4.24 3.80 39.46
C PRO A 288 -3.19 3.61 38.36
N ALA A 289 -2.48 4.68 38.02
CA ALA A 289 -1.42 4.69 37.01
C ALA A 289 -0.17 5.36 37.60
N PHE A 290 0.97 4.67 37.54
CA PHE A 290 2.24 5.17 38.08
C PHE A 290 3.30 5.13 37.00
N TRP A 291 3.92 6.27 36.70
CA TRP A 291 5.08 6.32 35.84
C TRP A 291 6.24 6.95 36.61
N THR A 292 7.37 6.27 36.59
CA THR A 292 8.61 6.74 37.19
C THR A 292 9.61 6.95 36.05
N PRO A 293 10.14 8.17 35.85
CA PRO A 293 11.23 8.38 34.92
C PRO A 293 12.39 7.45 35.27
N PRO A 294 13.05 6.81 34.30
CA PRO A 294 14.26 6.07 34.57
C PRO A 294 15.27 7.00 35.24
N THR A 295 15.71 6.65 36.45
CA THR A 295 16.84 7.35 37.07
C THR A 295 18.06 7.14 36.18
N GLN A 296 18.70 8.22 35.72
CA GLN A 296 20.07 8.12 35.21
C GLN A 296 20.89 7.40 36.28
N GLN A 297 21.33 6.18 35.98
CA GLN A 297 22.13 5.43 36.95
C GLN A 297 23.44 6.20 37.12
N ASN A 298 23.77 6.63 38.33
CA ASN A 298 25.07 7.26 38.63
C ASN A 298 26.30 6.33 38.34
N ASN A 299 26.05 5.09 37.88
CA ASN A 299 27.02 4.10 37.47
C ASN A 299 26.99 3.81 35.95
N THR A 300 26.48 4.72 35.11
CA THR A 300 26.62 4.52 33.66
C THR A 300 28.11 4.46 33.30
N PRO A 301 28.53 3.48 32.49
CA PRO A 301 29.87 3.51 31.91
C PRO A 301 30.11 4.88 31.26
N PRO A 302 31.33 5.44 31.31
CA PRO A 302 31.62 6.66 30.57
C PRO A 302 31.21 6.46 29.11
N PRO A 303 30.74 7.53 28.43
CA PRO A 303 30.33 7.43 27.03
C PRO A 303 31.45 6.77 26.23
N PRO A 304 31.12 5.82 25.33
CA PRO A 304 32.13 5.13 24.55
C PRO A 304 32.98 6.16 23.81
N ALA A 305 34.29 5.92 23.74
CA ALA A 305 35.18 6.82 23.02
C ALA A 305 34.68 7.03 21.58
N PRO A 306 34.94 8.21 20.99
CA PRO A 306 34.59 8.49 19.60
C PRO A 306 35.07 7.36 18.69
N PRO A 307 34.25 6.93 17.71
CA PRO A 307 34.63 5.85 16.82
C PRO A 307 35.92 6.20 16.06
N ALA A 308 36.79 5.22 15.88
CA ALA A 308 38.01 5.40 15.10
C ALA A 308 37.73 5.65 13.61
N ASN A 309 36.52 5.31 13.12
CA ASN A 309 36.13 5.44 11.72
C ASN A 309 34.62 5.67 11.54
N TRP A 310 34.24 6.88 11.14
CA TRP A 310 32.85 7.27 10.82
C TRP A 310 32.26 6.50 9.63
N THR A 311 33.12 6.09 8.69
CA THR A 311 32.72 5.33 7.50
C THR A 311 32.09 3.99 7.91
N THR A 312 32.72 3.28 8.84
CA THR A 312 32.18 2.00 9.34
C THR A 312 30.84 2.20 10.03
N ILE A 313 30.69 3.24 10.84
CA ILE A 313 29.43 3.55 11.52
C ILE A 313 28.30 3.79 10.52
N LEU A 314 28.53 4.59 9.47
CA LEU A 314 27.50 4.84 8.45
C LEU A 314 27.11 3.55 7.71
N LEU A 315 28.09 2.71 7.33
CA LEU A 315 27.80 1.44 6.66
C LEU A 315 27.03 0.47 7.56
N ASP A 316 27.37 0.41 8.86
CA ASP A 316 26.66 -0.41 9.83
C ASP A 316 25.22 0.10 10.08
N LEU A 317 25.01 1.42 10.08
CA LEU A 317 23.68 2.02 10.15
C LEU A 317 22.86 1.72 8.90
N LEU A 318 23.44 1.84 7.70
CA LEU A 318 22.75 1.47 6.46
C LEU A 318 22.40 -0.02 6.39
N ALA A 319 23.21 -0.87 7.02
CA ALA A 319 22.95 -2.30 7.14
C ALA A 319 22.01 -2.65 8.32
N HIS A 320 21.64 -1.68 9.16
CA HIS A 320 20.76 -1.92 10.30
C HIS A 320 19.39 -2.41 9.81
N PRO A 321 18.78 -3.43 10.44
CA PRO A 321 17.47 -3.98 10.04
C PRO A 321 16.36 -2.95 9.81
N ASP A 322 16.33 -1.91 10.64
CA ASP A 322 15.32 -0.84 10.56
C ASP A 322 15.58 0.11 9.37
N ILE A 323 16.84 0.30 8.95
CA ILE A 323 17.25 1.28 7.92
C ILE A 323 17.47 0.64 6.54
N HIS A 324 17.92 -0.62 6.46
CA HIS A 324 18.28 -1.27 5.20
C HIS A 324 17.14 -1.23 4.16
N SER A 325 17.46 -1.46 2.89
CA SER A 325 16.47 -1.48 1.81
C SER A 325 15.35 -2.49 2.07
N LYS A 326 14.09 -2.05 2.04
CA LYS A 326 12.91 -2.92 2.19
C LYS A 326 12.36 -3.41 0.83
N GLU A 327 13.18 -3.32 -0.21
CA GLU A 327 12.77 -3.58 -1.60
C GLU A 327 12.22 -5.00 -1.82
N ASP A 328 12.80 -5.99 -1.16
CA ASP A 328 12.41 -7.41 -1.25
C ASP A 328 10.97 -7.65 -0.76
N VAL A 329 10.50 -6.87 0.21
CA VAL A 329 9.11 -6.86 0.66
C VAL A 329 8.26 -5.98 -0.25
N ILE A 330 8.68 -4.74 -0.50
CA ILE A 330 7.89 -3.75 -1.25
C ILE A 330 7.50 -4.29 -2.62
N ARG A 331 8.42 -4.93 -3.36
CA ARG A 331 8.13 -5.40 -4.73
C ARG A 331 7.13 -6.53 -4.84
N ARG A 332 6.73 -7.12 -3.72
CA ARG A 332 5.70 -8.16 -3.67
C ARG A 332 4.30 -7.58 -3.64
N TYR A 333 4.17 -6.31 -3.28
CA TYR A 333 2.89 -5.63 -3.26
C TYR A 333 2.66 -4.89 -4.57
N ASP A 334 1.41 -4.88 -5.04
CA ASP A 334 1.01 -4.03 -6.17
C ASP A 334 0.97 -2.57 -5.71
N HIS A 335 1.66 -1.69 -6.45
CA HIS A 335 1.66 -0.24 -6.21
C HIS A 335 0.94 0.55 -7.32
N GLU A 336 0.52 -0.15 -8.38
CA GLU A 336 0.19 0.44 -9.68
C GLU A 336 -1.28 0.29 -10.03
N VAL A 337 -1.97 -0.71 -9.45
CA VAL A 337 -3.43 -0.88 -9.57
C VAL A 337 -4.18 0.39 -9.18
N GLN A 338 -5.25 0.70 -9.90
CA GLN A 338 -6.00 1.97 -9.85
C GLN A 338 -5.28 3.17 -10.51
N GLY A 339 -4.02 3.01 -10.92
CA GLY A 339 -3.22 4.05 -11.59
C GLY A 339 -3.05 5.33 -10.78
N GLY A 340 -3.20 5.26 -9.45
CA GLY A 340 -3.29 6.41 -8.58
C GLY A 340 -1.96 6.83 -7.93
N THR A 341 -0.98 5.95 -7.83
CA THR A 341 0.23 6.22 -7.05
C THR A 341 1.22 7.09 -7.82
N ALA A 342 1.35 8.35 -7.41
CA ALA A 342 2.29 9.31 -7.98
C ALA A 342 3.68 9.19 -7.35
N ILE A 343 3.77 9.40 -6.03
CA ILE A 343 4.97 9.06 -5.26
C ILE A 343 4.79 7.64 -4.73
N LYS A 344 5.67 6.75 -5.18
CA LYS A 344 5.68 5.32 -4.87
C LYS A 344 6.63 5.04 -3.69
N PRO A 345 6.50 3.88 -3.03
CA PRO A 345 7.41 3.54 -1.92
C PRO A 345 8.88 3.40 -2.34
N LEU A 346 9.15 3.16 -3.63
CA LEU A 346 10.50 3.24 -4.20
C LEU A 346 10.58 4.31 -5.29
N VAL A 347 11.53 5.25 -5.15
CA VAL A 347 11.72 6.41 -6.02
C VAL A 347 13.12 6.43 -6.65
N GLY A 348 13.36 7.45 -7.48
CA GLY A 348 14.61 7.64 -8.20
C GLY A 348 14.68 6.89 -9.51
N SER A 349 15.73 7.18 -10.30
CA SER A 349 15.87 6.68 -11.68
C SER A 349 15.89 5.14 -11.80
N ALA A 350 16.35 4.45 -10.74
CA ALA A 350 16.40 3.00 -10.63
C ALA A 350 15.18 2.40 -9.88
N ASN A 351 14.24 3.22 -9.41
CA ASN A 351 13.10 2.81 -8.57
C ASN A 351 13.56 1.97 -7.37
N ALA A 352 14.47 2.56 -6.61
CA ALA A 352 15.38 1.84 -5.72
C ALA A 352 15.60 2.55 -4.39
N GLY A 353 15.40 3.87 -4.32
CA GLY A 353 15.54 4.65 -3.08
C GLY A 353 14.22 4.73 -2.30
N PRO A 354 14.27 4.96 -0.99
CA PRO A 354 13.07 5.08 -0.16
C PRO A 354 12.33 6.39 -0.42
N ALA A 355 11.03 6.41 -0.18
CA ALA A 355 10.22 7.63 -0.16
C ALA A 355 9.71 7.91 1.24
N ASP A 356 9.66 9.19 1.64
CA ASP A 356 9.13 9.63 2.94
C ASP A 356 7.63 9.27 3.12
N ALA A 357 6.84 9.47 2.05
CA ALA A 357 5.41 9.23 2.04
C ALA A 357 4.92 8.83 0.63
N ALA A 358 3.77 8.16 0.57
CA ALA A 358 3.09 7.93 -0.70
C ALA A 358 2.21 9.13 -1.07
N VAL A 359 2.06 9.40 -2.37
CA VAL A 359 1.10 10.40 -2.88
C VAL A 359 0.18 9.72 -3.88
N LEU A 360 -1.12 9.85 -3.65
CA LEU A 360 -2.18 9.20 -4.42
C LEU A 360 -3.04 10.23 -5.14
N VAL A 361 -3.38 9.94 -6.39
CA VAL A 361 -4.40 10.61 -7.20
C VAL A 361 -5.57 9.63 -7.33
N PRO A 362 -6.62 9.75 -6.49
CA PRO A 362 -7.73 8.82 -6.52
C PRO A 362 -8.38 8.77 -7.90
N GLN A 363 -8.87 7.60 -8.32
CA GLN A 363 -9.45 7.45 -9.66
C GLN A 363 -10.61 8.41 -9.95
N SER A 364 -11.39 8.80 -8.94
CA SER A 364 -12.41 9.85 -9.08
C SER A 364 -11.83 11.21 -9.48
N ALA A 365 -10.64 11.57 -8.97
CA ALA A 365 -9.93 12.78 -9.38
C ALA A 365 -9.35 12.62 -10.79
N GLN A 366 -8.81 11.45 -11.14
CA GLN A 366 -8.32 11.16 -12.49
C GLN A 366 -9.43 11.31 -13.55
N VAL A 367 -10.64 10.82 -13.26
CA VAL A 367 -11.81 10.95 -14.13
C VAL A 367 -12.25 12.42 -14.23
N ALA A 368 -12.28 13.16 -13.11
CA ALA A 368 -12.64 14.58 -13.14
C ALA A 368 -11.69 15.43 -14.02
N LEU A 369 -10.41 15.04 -14.15
CA LEU A 369 -9.46 15.69 -15.06
C LEU A 369 -9.79 15.46 -16.54
N LEU A 370 -10.59 14.45 -16.89
CA LEU A 370 -11.08 14.26 -18.26
C LEU A 370 -12.11 15.32 -18.65
N ASP A 371 -12.97 15.70 -17.70
CA ASP A 371 -14.01 16.71 -17.90
C ASP A 371 -13.44 18.13 -17.86
N ALA A 372 -12.26 18.30 -17.23
CA ALA A 372 -11.55 19.56 -17.11
C ALA A 372 -10.07 19.42 -17.54
N PRO A 373 -9.78 19.17 -18.84
CA PRO A 373 -8.42 18.99 -19.31
C PRO A 373 -7.54 20.25 -19.19
N GLU A 374 -8.16 21.42 -19.01
CA GLU A 374 -7.50 22.70 -18.73
C GLU A 374 -7.27 22.95 -17.23
N ALA A 375 -7.58 21.98 -16.35
CA ALA A 375 -7.34 22.10 -14.93
C ALA A 375 -5.86 22.44 -14.66
N ALA A 376 -5.64 23.53 -13.92
CA ALA A 376 -4.30 24.04 -13.66
C ALA A 376 -3.50 23.16 -12.70
N THR A 377 -4.16 22.32 -11.88
CA THR A 377 -3.51 21.49 -10.86
C THR A 377 -4.11 20.09 -10.80
N VAL A 378 -3.30 19.12 -10.37
CA VAL A 378 -3.73 17.73 -10.14
C VAL A 378 -3.79 17.48 -8.63
N PRO A 379 -4.97 17.49 -7.99
CA PRO A 379 -5.05 17.29 -6.55
C PRO A 379 -4.75 15.83 -6.17
N GLY A 380 -4.13 15.63 -5.02
CA GLY A 380 -3.82 14.32 -4.47
C GLY A 380 -3.91 14.28 -2.94
N VAL A 381 -3.58 13.12 -2.38
CA VAL A 381 -3.50 12.89 -0.93
C VAL A 381 -2.19 12.17 -0.61
N ALA A 382 -1.48 12.67 0.39
CA ALA A 382 -0.27 12.06 0.93
C ALA A 382 -0.62 11.16 2.12
N LEU A 383 0.07 10.03 2.22
CA LEU A 383 0.00 9.08 3.34
C LEU A 383 1.42 8.79 3.83
N GLY A 384 1.69 9.11 5.09
CA GLY A 384 2.97 8.87 5.76
C GLY A 384 2.76 8.37 7.19
N ASN A 385 3.83 7.88 7.81
CA ASN A 385 3.79 7.25 9.12
C ASN A 385 4.95 7.73 10.01
N GLY A 386 4.79 7.62 11.33
CA GLY A 386 5.85 7.84 12.31
C GLY A 386 5.74 6.86 13.47
N ILE A 387 6.87 6.30 13.91
CA ILE A 387 6.93 5.22 14.90
C ILE A 387 8.31 5.16 15.57
N ARG A 388 8.36 5.25 16.91
CA ARG A 388 9.62 5.34 17.69
C ARG A 388 9.68 4.46 18.96
N PRO A 389 9.53 3.13 18.84
CA PRO A 389 9.46 2.24 20.01
C PRO A 389 10.72 2.29 20.88
N GLY A 390 11.89 2.60 20.31
CA GLY A 390 13.15 2.77 21.06
C GLY A 390 13.08 3.84 22.15
N TYR A 391 12.14 4.79 22.07
CA TYR A 391 12.04 5.90 23.03
C TYR A 391 11.18 5.53 24.25
N THR A 392 10.32 4.51 24.15
CA THR A 392 9.36 4.16 25.23
C THR A 392 10.03 3.84 26.56
N ALA A 393 11.14 3.10 26.54
CA ALA A 393 11.82 2.71 27.77
C ALA A 393 12.38 3.93 28.53
N ARG A 394 12.61 5.04 27.82
CA ARG A 394 13.12 6.30 28.38
C ARG A 394 11.97 7.26 28.72
N ASP A 395 11.16 7.60 27.74
CA ASP A 395 10.04 8.52 27.92
C ASP A 395 8.93 8.34 26.86
N PRO A 396 7.79 7.70 27.21
CA PRO A 396 6.64 7.56 26.32
C PRO A 396 6.02 8.89 25.85
N TYR A 397 6.18 9.98 26.61
CA TYR A 397 5.70 11.31 26.21
C TYR A 397 6.51 11.83 25.03
N LEU A 398 7.84 11.73 25.09
CA LEU A 398 8.72 12.16 24.01
C LEU A 398 8.65 11.22 22.79
N MET A 399 8.38 9.92 22.99
CA MET A 399 8.03 9.01 21.89
C MET A 399 6.83 9.55 21.09
N ALA A 400 5.78 10.00 21.78
CA ALA A 400 4.58 10.51 21.10
C ALA A 400 4.88 11.76 20.26
N TRP A 401 5.68 12.69 20.79
CA TRP A 401 6.15 13.86 20.05
C TRP A 401 6.94 13.48 18.80
N ALA A 402 7.88 12.53 18.93
CA ALA A 402 8.71 12.10 17.81
C ALA A 402 7.89 11.38 16.73
N ALA A 403 6.96 10.51 17.12
CA ALA A 403 6.09 9.80 16.17
C ALA A 403 5.15 10.74 15.40
N ILE A 404 4.58 11.76 16.09
CA ILE A 404 3.74 12.77 15.42
C ILE A 404 4.58 13.66 14.51
N ASP A 405 5.73 14.13 14.97
CA ASP A 405 6.63 14.96 14.17
C ASP A 405 7.08 14.23 12.89
N GLU A 406 7.53 12.98 12.99
CA GLU A 406 7.94 12.17 11.83
C GLU A 406 6.79 11.96 10.84
N ALA A 407 5.59 11.61 11.30
CA ALA A 407 4.44 11.43 10.41
C ALA A 407 4.10 12.72 9.64
N LEU A 408 4.19 13.88 10.30
CA LEU A 408 4.00 15.20 9.68
C LEU A 408 5.14 15.56 8.72
N ARG A 409 6.39 15.31 9.10
CA ARG A 409 7.55 15.53 8.23
C ARG A 409 7.41 14.74 6.94
N ASN A 410 7.05 13.46 7.03
CA ASN A 410 6.90 12.58 5.89
C ASN A 410 5.91 13.11 4.84
N VAL A 411 4.69 13.49 5.26
CA VAL A 411 3.69 13.99 4.30
C VAL A 411 4.03 15.39 3.76
N VAL A 412 4.68 16.25 4.55
CA VAL A 412 5.07 17.60 4.10
C VAL A 412 6.27 17.53 3.15
N ALA A 413 7.21 16.59 3.35
CA ALA A 413 8.36 16.37 2.48
C ALA A 413 7.98 16.04 1.03
N VAL A 414 6.80 15.43 0.83
CA VAL A 414 6.23 15.15 -0.51
C VAL A 414 5.25 16.23 -0.99
N GLY A 415 5.07 17.31 -0.24
CA GLY A 415 4.31 18.50 -0.66
C GLY A 415 2.88 18.60 -0.12
N ALA A 416 2.49 17.81 0.88
CA ALA A 416 1.20 18.02 1.55
C ALA A 416 1.13 19.37 2.26
N ASP A 417 -0.06 19.95 2.31
CA ASP A 417 -0.34 21.17 3.07
C ASP A 417 -0.45 20.84 4.57
N PRO A 418 0.47 21.31 5.43
CA PRO A 418 0.47 20.99 6.86
C PRO A 418 -0.80 21.45 7.58
N ASP A 419 -1.47 22.50 7.09
CA ASP A 419 -2.73 22.99 7.68
C ASP A 419 -3.95 22.14 7.25
N ARG A 420 -3.72 21.12 6.42
CA ARG A 420 -4.73 20.16 5.93
C ARG A 420 -4.29 18.72 6.17
N VAL A 421 -3.51 18.49 7.23
CA VAL A 421 -3.19 17.15 7.71
C VAL A 421 -4.12 16.75 8.83
N ALA A 422 -4.52 15.48 8.84
CA ALA A 422 -5.15 14.82 9.96
C ALA A 422 -4.34 13.56 10.32
N ILE A 423 -4.36 13.18 11.59
CA ILE A 423 -3.58 12.04 12.10
C ILE A 423 -4.47 10.96 12.70
N LEU A 424 -3.92 9.76 12.85
CA LEU A 424 -4.57 8.61 13.49
C LEU A 424 -3.56 7.91 14.39
N ASP A 425 -3.99 7.45 15.57
CA ASP A 425 -3.13 6.80 16.57
C ASP A 425 -3.38 5.30 16.68
N ASN A 426 -2.31 4.52 16.85
CA ASN A 426 -2.41 3.11 17.21
C ASN A 426 -1.51 2.79 18.40
N PHE A 427 -2.11 2.51 19.56
CA PHE A 427 -1.43 2.18 20.80
C PHE A 427 -1.26 0.67 20.95
N CYS A 428 -0.04 0.17 21.08
CA CYS A 428 0.24 -1.21 21.47
C CYS A 428 0.96 -1.24 22.82
N TRP A 429 0.34 -1.88 23.82
CA TRP A 429 0.87 -1.91 25.19
C TRP A 429 0.68 -3.26 25.88
N GLY A 430 1.38 -3.44 27.01
CA GLY A 430 1.19 -4.57 27.93
C GLY A 430 -0.14 -4.54 28.67
N ASN A 431 -0.24 -5.28 29.78
CA ASN A 431 -1.49 -5.42 30.55
C ASN A 431 -1.81 -4.10 31.30
N PRO A 432 -2.90 -3.40 30.95
CA PRO A 432 -3.25 -2.10 31.53
C PRO A 432 -3.79 -2.19 32.97
N ASN A 433 -4.04 -3.40 33.49
CA ASN A 433 -4.40 -3.58 34.90
C ASN A 433 -3.19 -3.43 35.83
N LEU A 434 -1.97 -3.45 35.29
CA LEU A 434 -0.75 -3.17 36.03
C LEU A 434 -0.48 -1.65 36.03
N PRO A 435 -0.39 -0.99 37.21
CA PRO A 435 -0.28 0.46 37.30
C PRO A 435 0.93 1.08 36.59
N ASP A 436 2.05 0.37 36.53
CA ASP A 436 3.27 0.81 35.86
C ASP A 436 3.11 0.82 34.33
N ARG A 437 2.44 -0.20 33.78
CA ARG A 437 2.12 -0.28 32.36
C ARG A 437 1.12 0.79 31.97
N LEU A 438 0.05 0.94 32.73
CA LEU A 438 -0.94 2.00 32.52
C LEU A 438 -0.31 3.41 32.64
N GLY A 439 0.64 3.61 33.56
CA GLY A 439 1.36 4.87 33.71
C GLY A 439 2.10 5.29 32.44
N GLY A 440 2.79 4.36 31.79
CA GLY A 440 3.44 4.61 30.50
C GLY A 440 2.46 4.94 29.37
N LEU A 441 1.32 4.22 29.31
CA LEU A 441 0.27 4.48 28.32
C LEU A 441 -0.36 5.88 28.51
N VAL A 442 -0.69 6.27 29.75
CA VAL A 442 -1.22 7.60 30.08
C VAL A 442 -0.22 8.69 29.71
N ARG A 443 1.07 8.47 30.00
CA ARG A 443 2.13 9.42 29.65
C ARG A 443 2.28 9.59 28.13
N CYS A 444 2.14 8.51 27.37
CA CYS A 444 2.12 8.57 25.91
C CYS A 444 0.91 9.36 25.39
N ALA A 445 -0.29 9.08 25.91
CA ALA A 445 -1.51 9.79 25.54
C ALA A 445 -1.44 11.30 25.85
N GLN A 446 -0.78 11.69 26.95
CA GLN A 446 -0.49 13.10 27.24
C GLN A 446 0.41 13.73 26.17
N GLY A 447 1.45 13.02 25.73
CA GLY A 447 2.32 13.47 24.65
C GLY A 447 1.57 13.64 23.32
N CYS A 448 0.67 12.71 22.99
CA CYS A 448 -0.19 12.81 21.81
C CYS A 448 -1.06 14.07 21.86
N HIS A 449 -1.69 14.34 23.01
CA HIS A 449 -2.52 15.54 23.19
C HIS A 449 -1.69 16.83 22.97
N ASP A 450 -0.56 16.95 23.67
CA ASP A 450 0.24 18.18 23.66
C ASP A 450 0.86 18.43 22.27
N ALA A 451 1.35 17.38 21.61
CA ALA A 451 1.86 17.45 20.26
C ALA A 451 0.78 17.81 19.23
N ALA A 452 -0.37 17.15 19.25
CA ALA A 452 -1.47 17.44 18.32
C ALA A 452 -1.96 18.89 18.43
N ILE A 453 -2.06 19.42 19.65
CA ILE A 453 -2.39 20.84 19.89
C ILE A 453 -1.30 21.76 19.34
N ALA A 454 -0.02 21.47 19.59
CA ALA A 454 1.08 22.29 19.11
C ALA A 454 1.19 22.33 17.58
N TYR A 455 0.98 21.19 16.92
CA TYR A 455 0.98 21.09 15.46
C TYR A 455 -0.32 21.57 14.80
N GLY A 456 -1.41 21.70 15.56
CA GLY A 456 -2.72 22.07 15.03
C GLY A 456 -3.35 20.98 14.16
N THR A 457 -3.05 19.70 14.44
CA THR A 457 -3.51 18.55 13.66
C THR A 457 -4.48 17.68 14.47
N PRO A 458 -5.66 17.34 13.94
CA PRO A 458 -6.65 16.54 14.67
C PRO A 458 -6.44 15.04 14.52
N PHE A 459 -6.74 14.29 15.59
CA PHE A 459 -7.00 12.85 15.49
C PHE A 459 -8.37 12.59 14.88
N ILE A 460 -8.45 11.77 13.83
CA ILE A 460 -9.72 11.42 13.15
C ILE A 460 -10.14 9.96 13.32
N SER A 461 -9.22 9.11 13.77
CA SER A 461 -9.44 7.69 14.09
C SER A 461 -8.29 7.20 14.97
N GLY A 462 -8.44 6.01 15.54
CA GLY A 462 -7.35 5.33 16.22
C GLY A 462 -7.75 3.93 16.68
N LYS A 463 -6.79 3.19 17.23
CA LYS A 463 -7.01 1.86 17.81
C LYS A 463 -6.04 1.58 18.95
N ASP A 464 -6.43 0.70 19.86
CA ASP A 464 -5.55 0.16 20.88
C ASP A 464 -5.49 -1.37 20.81
N SER A 465 -4.30 -1.90 21.10
CA SER A 465 -4.00 -3.30 21.32
C SER A 465 -3.32 -3.41 22.68
N LEU A 466 -3.99 -4.01 23.65
CA LEU A 466 -3.54 -4.11 25.04
C LEU A 466 -3.31 -5.58 25.41
N ASN A 467 -2.56 -5.81 26.49
CA ASN A 467 -2.14 -7.15 26.93
C ASN A 467 -1.14 -7.83 25.98
N ASN A 468 -0.34 -7.04 25.25
CA ASN A 468 0.77 -7.57 24.45
C ASN A 468 1.93 -8.01 25.35
N GLU A 469 1.76 -9.12 26.04
CA GLU A 469 2.75 -9.75 26.92
C GLU A 469 2.83 -11.26 26.66
N TYR A 470 4.01 -11.83 26.88
CA TYR A 470 4.26 -13.27 26.81
C TYR A 470 4.72 -13.76 28.18
N THR A 471 4.11 -14.84 28.67
CA THR A 471 4.54 -15.48 29.91
C THR A 471 5.55 -16.58 29.60
N GLY A 472 6.80 -16.40 30.04
CA GLY A 472 7.88 -17.36 29.83
C GLY A 472 7.72 -18.63 30.67
N ALA A 473 8.52 -19.65 30.33
CA ALA A 473 8.60 -20.89 31.11
C ALA A 473 9.16 -20.67 32.54
N ASP A 474 9.80 -19.52 32.77
CA ASP A 474 10.25 -19.03 34.07
C ASP A 474 9.12 -18.38 34.90
N GLY A 475 7.93 -18.24 34.31
CA GLY A 475 6.77 -17.58 34.92
C GLY A 475 6.82 -16.05 34.91
N GLN A 476 7.83 -15.44 34.25
CA GLN A 476 7.91 -13.99 34.10
C GLN A 476 7.07 -13.50 32.93
N LYS A 477 6.54 -12.28 33.07
CA LYS A 477 5.80 -11.60 32.00
C LYS A 477 6.71 -10.66 31.23
N HIS A 478 6.82 -10.90 29.94
CA HIS A 478 7.60 -10.10 29.00
C HIS A 478 6.65 -9.28 28.14
N ALA A 479 6.50 -8.01 28.47
CA ALA A 479 5.73 -7.07 27.64
C ALA A 479 6.56 -6.64 26.43
N ILE A 480 5.87 -6.35 25.32
CA ILE A 480 6.48 -5.59 24.22
C ILE A 480 6.97 -4.23 24.74
N PRO A 481 7.95 -3.57 24.07
CA PRO A 481 8.08 -2.14 24.24
C PRO A 481 6.74 -1.50 23.88
N GLY A 482 6.21 -0.68 24.78
CA GLY A 482 5.06 0.14 24.46
C GLY A 482 5.30 0.91 23.16
N THR A 483 4.37 0.82 22.23
CA THR A 483 4.57 1.27 20.85
C THR A 483 3.41 2.15 20.43
N LEU A 484 3.73 3.32 19.89
CA LEU A 484 2.76 4.20 19.25
C LEU A 484 3.12 4.31 17.77
N LEU A 485 2.14 4.00 16.93
CA LEU A 485 2.17 4.33 15.50
C LEU A 485 1.26 5.53 15.25
N ILE A 486 1.79 6.56 14.59
CA ILE A 486 1.01 7.67 14.06
C ILE A 486 1.01 7.56 12.54
N SER A 487 -0.17 7.58 11.95
CA SER A 487 -0.35 7.75 10.51
C SER A 487 -0.81 9.18 10.24
N ALA A 488 -0.37 9.78 9.14
CA ALA A 488 -0.75 11.12 8.71
C ALA A 488 -1.34 11.09 7.30
N LEU A 489 -2.45 11.81 7.13
CA LEU A 489 -3.16 12.01 5.87
C LEU A 489 -3.19 13.48 5.54
N GLY A 490 -2.50 13.89 4.48
CA GLY A 490 -2.36 15.29 4.08
C GLY A 490 -2.88 15.55 2.67
N ILE A 491 -3.51 16.69 2.44
CA ILE A 491 -3.92 17.06 1.07
C ILE A 491 -2.74 17.63 0.30
N VAL A 492 -2.50 17.11 -0.91
CA VAL A 492 -1.53 17.64 -1.87
C VAL A 492 -2.28 18.49 -2.89
N PRO A 493 -2.12 19.82 -2.91
CA PRO A 493 -2.88 20.68 -3.82
C PRO A 493 -2.57 20.44 -5.30
N ASP A 494 -1.33 20.08 -5.60
CA ASP A 494 -0.84 19.82 -6.95
C ASP A 494 0.27 18.76 -6.95
N VAL A 495 -0.05 17.57 -7.44
CA VAL A 495 0.85 16.42 -7.55
C VAL A 495 1.99 16.67 -8.52
N THR A 496 1.88 17.63 -9.44
CA THR A 496 2.99 17.99 -10.34
C THR A 496 4.14 18.72 -9.63
N ARG A 497 3.92 19.14 -8.37
CA ARG A 497 4.90 19.83 -7.52
C ARG A 497 5.48 18.95 -6.42
N THR A 498 5.09 17.68 -6.34
CA THR A 498 5.60 16.78 -5.31
C THR A 498 7.09 16.56 -5.46
N THR A 499 7.79 16.51 -4.33
CA THR A 499 9.21 16.15 -4.24
C THR A 499 9.37 14.71 -3.76
N ALA A 500 10.54 14.15 -4.01
CA ALA A 500 10.97 12.84 -3.53
C ALA A 500 12.42 12.94 -3.06
N THR A 501 12.97 11.84 -2.54
CA THR A 501 14.32 11.79 -1.96
C THR A 501 15.44 11.80 -3.01
N ASP A 502 15.15 11.55 -4.29
CA ASP A 502 16.16 11.32 -5.31
C ASP A 502 16.87 12.58 -5.78
N LEU A 503 18.20 12.64 -5.57
CA LEU A 503 19.02 13.74 -6.09
C LEU A 503 18.91 13.83 -7.61
N ARG A 504 18.59 15.03 -8.10
CA ARG A 504 18.23 15.29 -9.49
C ARG A 504 19.42 15.74 -10.32
N GLN A 505 20.22 16.68 -9.81
CA GLN A 505 21.12 17.44 -10.66
C GLN A 505 22.49 17.77 -10.02
N PRO A 506 23.60 17.36 -10.66
CA PRO A 506 24.93 17.84 -10.28
C PRO A 506 25.04 19.37 -10.30
N GLY A 507 25.67 19.92 -9.27
CA GLY A 507 25.87 21.37 -9.11
C GLY A 507 24.79 22.08 -8.30
N SER A 508 23.64 21.44 -8.04
CA SER A 508 22.64 21.92 -7.08
C SER A 508 23.21 22.00 -5.66
N ARG A 509 22.62 22.85 -4.82
CA ARG A 509 23.01 23.05 -3.43
C ARG A 509 22.17 22.20 -2.51
N LEU A 510 22.80 21.69 -1.46
CA LEU A 510 22.16 20.95 -0.40
C LEU A 510 21.95 21.89 0.79
N TYR A 511 20.70 22.03 1.21
CA TYR A 511 20.31 22.77 2.40
C TYR A 511 19.90 21.80 3.51
N VAL A 512 20.15 22.19 4.75
CA VAL A 512 19.47 21.63 5.92
C VAL A 512 18.51 22.68 6.46
N ILE A 513 17.28 22.28 6.72
CA ILE A 513 16.30 23.06 7.48
C ILE A 513 16.19 22.47 8.88
N GLY A 514 16.25 23.33 9.89
CA GLY A 514 16.13 23.00 11.30
C GLY A 514 17.44 22.69 12.00
N ASP A 515 17.52 23.05 13.28
CA ASP A 515 18.74 22.91 14.08
C ASP A 515 19.06 21.46 14.43
N THR A 516 20.34 21.09 14.33
CA THR A 516 20.87 19.88 14.97
C THR A 516 21.09 20.14 16.46
N ARG A 517 20.67 19.21 17.32
CA ARG A 517 20.86 19.28 18.77
C ARG A 517 21.62 18.04 19.26
N GLU A 518 22.16 18.11 20.47
CA GLU A 518 22.87 16.99 21.13
C GLU A 518 21.88 15.91 21.63
N GLU A 519 21.07 15.39 20.73
CA GLU A 519 19.91 14.51 20.99
C GLU A 519 20.16 13.12 20.38
N LEU A 520 21.22 12.45 20.84
CA LEU A 520 21.58 11.08 20.42
C LEU A 520 20.84 9.98 21.19
N GLY A 521 20.10 10.35 22.24
CA GLY A 521 19.47 9.38 23.12
C GLY A 521 18.38 8.58 22.39
N GLY A 522 18.40 7.26 22.56
CA GLY A 522 17.37 6.36 22.03
C GLY A 522 17.40 6.14 20.52
N GLY A 523 18.23 6.88 19.77
CA GLY A 523 18.37 6.74 18.32
C GLY A 523 19.28 5.58 17.89
N HIS A 524 19.33 5.34 16.58
CA HIS A 524 19.99 4.17 16.00
C HIS A 524 21.51 4.16 16.24
N TYR A 525 22.16 5.32 16.22
CA TYR A 525 23.59 5.43 16.56
C TYR A 525 23.86 4.99 17.99
N ALA A 526 23.04 5.44 18.95
CA ALA A 526 23.20 5.04 20.34
C ALA A 526 22.95 3.54 20.54
N ALA A 527 21.95 2.96 19.84
CA ALA A 527 21.70 1.53 19.85
C ALA A 527 22.90 0.72 19.32
N LEU A 528 23.45 1.11 18.17
CA LEU A 528 24.61 0.48 17.53
C LEU A 528 25.86 0.54 18.41
N ARG A 529 26.06 1.65 19.12
CA ARG A 529 27.21 1.86 20.03
C ARG A 529 26.98 1.32 21.43
N HIS A 530 25.81 0.73 21.70
CA HIS A 530 25.36 0.31 23.03
C HIS A 530 25.47 1.45 24.06
N ALA A 531 25.23 2.69 23.63
CA ALA A 531 25.27 3.87 24.48
C ALA A 531 23.91 4.08 25.18
N ALA A 532 23.91 3.92 26.50
CA ALA A 532 22.71 4.13 27.32
C ALA A 532 22.43 5.62 27.60
N ASP A 533 23.42 6.50 27.44
CA ASP A 533 23.32 7.93 27.74
C ASP A 533 22.78 8.75 26.56
N GLY A 534 22.62 10.07 26.76
CA GLY A 534 22.16 11.02 25.75
C GLY A 534 20.70 11.46 25.91
N GLN A 535 20.41 12.68 25.46
CA GLN A 535 19.08 13.28 25.51
C GLN A 535 18.21 12.74 24.37
N LEU A 536 16.95 12.38 24.67
CA LEU A 536 15.96 12.08 23.63
C LEU A 536 15.63 13.35 22.83
N PRO A 537 15.25 13.26 21.55
CA PRO A 537 14.76 14.40 20.78
C PRO A 537 13.64 15.17 21.51
N GLN A 538 13.77 16.50 21.57
CA GLN A 538 12.82 17.37 22.26
C GLN A 538 11.83 18.03 21.29
N PRO A 539 10.61 18.39 21.76
CA PRO A 539 9.68 19.20 20.99
C PRO A 539 10.33 20.47 20.42
N VAL A 540 9.94 20.82 19.19
CA VAL A 540 10.48 21.97 18.45
C VAL A 540 9.44 23.09 18.42
N PRO A 541 9.66 24.23 19.11
CA PRO A 541 8.63 25.27 19.28
C PRO A 541 8.11 25.89 17.97
N ASP A 542 8.97 26.02 16.96
CA ASP A 542 8.68 26.64 15.66
C ASP A 542 8.29 25.63 14.56
N ALA A 543 8.09 24.36 14.91
CA ALA A 543 7.89 23.30 13.94
C ALA A 543 6.74 23.55 12.94
N PRO A 544 5.54 24.04 13.35
CA PRO A 544 4.47 24.34 12.39
C PRO A 544 4.84 25.43 11.37
N ALA A 545 5.59 26.45 11.80
CA ALA A 545 6.04 27.51 10.90
C ALA A 545 7.04 26.97 9.87
N ARG A 546 7.96 26.09 10.32
CA ARG A 546 8.92 25.40 9.47
C ARG A 546 8.25 24.51 8.42
N LEU A 547 7.28 23.70 8.81
CA LEU A 547 6.51 22.84 7.90
C LEU A 547 5.76 23.68 6.85
N ARG A 548 5.15 24.81 7.24
CA ARG A 548 4.48 25.74 6.30
C ARG A 548 5.45 26.36 5.31
N ALA A 549 6.62 26.81 5.77
CA ALA A 549 7.64 27.40 4.90
C ALA A 549 8.16 26.38 3.87
N LEU A 550 8.42 25.13 4.29
CA LEU A 550 8.80 24.05 3.39
C LEU A 550 7.71 23.76 2.36
N HIS A 551 6.45 23.60 2.79
CA HIS A 551 5.32 23.38 1.88
C HIS A 551 5.22 24.50 0.83
N GLN A 552 5.37 25.76 1.24
CA GLN A 552 5.34 26.91 0.33
C GLN A 552 6.48 26.88 -0.69
N ALA A 553 7.69 26.50 -0.27
CA ALA A 553 8.85 26.37 -1.15
C ALA A 553 8.65 25.24 -2.19
N ILE A 554 8.14 24.08 -1.77
CA ILE A 554 7.79 22.95 -2.67
C ILE A 554 6.73 23.40 -3.66
N ARG A 555 5.65 24.03 -3.19
CA ARG A 555 4.56 24.52 -4.03
C ARG A 555 5.01 25.57 -5.04
N ALA A 556 5.99 26.40 -4.68
CA ALA A 556 6.60 27.37 -5.60
C ALA A 556 7.55 26.73 -6.62
N GLY A 557 7.88 25.44 -6.48
CA GLY A 557 8.80 24.72 -7.37
C GLY A 557 10.27 25.03 -7.13
N LEU A 558 10.63 25.49 -5.93
CA LEU A 558 12.01 25.87 -5.57
C LEU A 558 12.85 24.67 -5.09
N VAL A 559 12.21 23.53 -4.81
CA VAL A 559 12.83 22.33 -4.24
C VAL A 559 12.83 21.22 -5.29
N GLN A 560 14.01 20.65 -5.56
CA GLN A 560 14.18 19.57 -6.56
C GLN A 560 14.06 18.18 -5.93
N ALA A 561 14.59 18.03 -4.72
CA ALA A 561 14.49 16.84 -3.88
C ALA A 561 14.36 17.25 -2.42
N CYS A 562 13.63 16.46 -1.63
CA CYS A 562 13.42 16.67 -0.20
C CYS A 562 13.44 15.31 0.50
N HIS A 563 14.06 15.25 1.66
CA HIS A 563 14.01 14.08 2.54
C HIS A 563 14.03 14.54 4.00
N ASP A 564 13.25 13.90 4.85
CA ASP A 564 13.26 14.14 6.29
C ASP A 564 14.53 13.57 6.97
N CYS A 565 14.93 14.16 8.11
CA CYS A 565 16.01 13.60 8.93
C CYS A 565 15.44 12.74 10.06
N ALA A 566 15.41 11.43 9.83
CA ALA A 566 14.82 10.44 10.73
C ALA A 566 15.88 9.45 11.25
N ASP A 567 15.71 8.16 10.97
CA ASP A 567 16.52 7.07 11.52
C ASP A 567 17.99 7.17 11.09
N GLY A 568 18.90 7.20 12.06
CA GLY A 568 20.34 7.36 11.79
C GLY A 568 20.77 8.78 11.41
N GLY A 569 19.85 9.76 11.41
CA GLY A 569 20.14 11.18 11.28
C GLY A 569 20.68 11.60 9.91
N LEU A 570 21.36 12.76 9.89
CA LEU A 570 21.75 13.46 8.66
C LEU A 570 22.57 12.60 7.68
N ALA A 571 23.52 11.81 8.19
CA ALA A 571 24.40 11.02 7.35
C ALA A 571 23.64 9.93 6.57
N VAL A 572 22.64 9.30 7.20
CA VAL A 572 21.76 8.31 6.55
C VAL A 572 20.84 9.01 5.55
N THR A 573 20.19 10.11 5.93
CA THR A 573 19.36 10.91 5.01
C THR A 573 20.12 11.28 3.73
N LEU A 574 21.34 11.81 3.85
CA LEU A 574 22.17 12.16 2.69
C LEU A 574 22.54 10.93 1.85
N ALA A 575 22.81 9.79 2.51
CA ALA A 575 23.14 8.54 1.82
C ALA A 575 21.93 8.01 1.03
N GLU A 576 20.73 8.01 1.61
CA GLU A 576 19.50 7.60 0.95
C GLU A 576 19.16 8.50 -0.25
N MET A 577 19.36 9.83 -0.12
CA MET A 577 19.21 10.75 -1.25
C MET A 577 20.21 10.45 -2.39
N ALA A 578 21.47 10.17 -2.04
CA ALA A 578 22.52 9.81 -3.01
C ALA A 578 22.23 8.48 -3.71
N LEU A 579 21.74 7.47 -2.97
CA LEU A 579 21.31 6.17 -3.47
C LEU A 579 20.13 6.31 -4.43
N ALA A 580 19.10 7.06 -4.04
CA ALA A 580 17.92 7.30 -4.85
C ALA A 580 18.25 8.04 -6.16
N GLY A 581 19.11 9.06 -6.11
CA GLY A 581 19.52 9.85 -7.27
C GLY A 581 20.60 9.22 -8.16
N GLY A 582 21.35 8.25 -7.64
CA GLY A 582 22.55 7.72 -8.30
C GLY A 582 23.63 8.79 -8.53
N LEU A 583 23.74 9.73 -7.60
CA LEU A 583 24.64 10.89 -7.65
C LEU A 583 25.50 10.97 -6.39
N GLY A 584 26.66 11.62 -6.50
CA GLY A 584 27.48 11.91 -5.33
C GLY A 584 27.15 13.26 -4.69
N LEU A 585 27.81 13.55 -3.58
CA LEU A 585 27.69 14.80 -2.83
C LEU A 585 28.98 15.15 -2.08
N ASP A 586 29.14 16.44 -1.79
CA ASP A 586 30.21 17.01 -0.97
C ASP A 586 29.58 17.97 0.04
N VAL A 587 29.58 17.55 1.30
CA VAL A 587 28.89 18.21 2.42
C VAL A 587 29.87 18.50 3.55
N ASP A 588 29.73 19.70 4.09
CA ASP A 588 30.49 20.24 5.21
C ASP A 588 29.57 20.37 6.44
N VAL A 589 29.69 19.46 7.40
CA VAL A 589 28.83 19.40 8.59
C VAL A 589 29.10 20.55 9.56
N ALA A 590 30.25 21.24 9.44
CA ALA A 590 30.53 22.45 10.21
C ALA A 590 29.58 23.62 9.90
N ARG A 591 28.84 23.53 8.78
CA ARG A 591 27.88 24.54 8.34
C ARG A 591 26.46 24.27 8.81
N LEU A 592 26.23 23.20 9.58
CA LEU A 592 24.89 22.87 10.05
C LEU A 592 24.34 24.01 10.92
N PRO A 593 23.04 24.31 10.81
CA PRO A 593 22.38 25.15 11.79
C PRO A 593 22.41 24.41 13.14
N VAL A 594 22.98 25.05 14.15
CA VAL A 594 23.08 24.50 15.51
C VAL A 594 22.70 25.60 16.50
N ALA A 595 21.78 25.29 17.41
CA ALA A 595 21.41 26.22 18.48
C ALA A 595 22.53 26.36 19.53
N TYR A 596 23.28 25.27 19.75
CA TYR A 596 24.42 25.15 20.65
C TYR A 596 25.49 24.27 20.00
N PRO A 597 26.77 24.37 20.40
CA PRO A 597 27.80 23.48 19.90
C PRO A 597 27.41 22.00 20.10
N VAL A 598 27.52 21.21 19.05
CA VAL A 598 27.25 19.77 19.05
C VAL A 598 28.51 18.98 18.78
N THR A 599 28.54 17.74 19.22
CA THR A 599 29.59 16.78 18.88
C THR A 599 29.52 16.39 17.40
N THR A 600 30.62 15.85 16.86
CA THR A 600 30.64 15.31 15.48
C THR A 600 29.64 14.16 15.34
N GLU A 601 29.49 13.34 16.39
CA GLU A 601 28.48 12.28 16.50
C GLU A 601 27.07 12.83 16.30
N ALA A 602 26.71 13.88 17.05
CA ALA A 602 25.40 14.51 16.94
C ALA A 602 25.20 15.21 15.59
N ALA A 603 26.23 15.87 15.06
CA ALA A 603 26.19 16.48 13.74
C ALA A 603 25.82 15.47 12.63
N LEU A 604 26.36 14.26 12.71
CA LEU A 604 26.13 13.20 11.73
C LEU A 604 24.85 12.39 11.99
N PHE A 605 24.56 12.05 13.24
CA PHE A 605 23.61 10.98 13.56
C PHE A 605 22.50 11.34 14.56
N ALA A 606 22.41 12.61 15.01
CA ALA A 606 21.27 13.01 15.85
C ALA A 606 19.96 12.98 15.06
N GLU A 607 18.93 12.38 15.68
CA GLU A 607 17.58 12.23 15.15
C GLU A 607 16.68 13.40 15.60
N SER A 608 17.24 14.62 15.67
CA SER A 608 16.53 15.81 16.10
C SER A 608 15.31 16.09 15.23
N LEU A 609 14.19 16.44 15.89
CA LEU A 609 12.88 16.60 15.27
C LEU A 609 12.80 17.78 14.29
N THR A 610 11.81 17.71 13.39
CA THR A 610 11.47 18.76 12.42
C THR A 610 12.64 19.20 11.52
N ARG A 611 13.49 18.27 11.08
CA ARG A 611 14.62 18.53 10.17
C ARG A 611 14.44 17.91 8.79
N PHE A 612 14.97 18.59 7.78
CA PHE A 612 14.91 18.19 6.37
C PHE A 612 16.21 18.50 5.65
N VAL A 613 16.54 17.69 4.63
CA VAL A 613 17.55 18.01 3.62
C VAL A 613 16.86 18.32 2.30
N LEU A 614 17.23 19.45 1.68
CA LEU A 614 16.70 19.88 0.39
C LEU A 614 17.80 19.95 -0.67
N GLU A 615 17.48 19.54 -1.88
CA GLU A 615 18.23 19.90 -3.09
C GLU A 615 17.58 21.10 -3.78
N VAL A 616 18.39 22.13 -4.06
CA VAL A 616 17.93 23.42 -4.58
C VAL A 616 18.85 23.84 -5.73
N ALA A 617 18.25 24.25 -6.85
CA ALA A 617 19.03 24.79 -7.96
C ALA A 617 19.64 26.14 -7.57
N VAL A 618 20.85 26.44 -8.07
CA VAL A 618 21.57 27.69 -7.73
C VAL A 618 20.76 28.95 -8.05
N ALA A 619 19.94 28.90 -9.10
CA ALA A 619 19.09 30.03 -9.51
C ALA A 619 17.94 30.30 -8.53
N ASP A 620 17.48 29.29 -7.79
CA ASP A 620 16.32 29.36 -6.90
C ASP A 620 16.71 29.67 -5.45
N MET A 621 18.01 29.60 -5.11
CA MET A 621 18.54 29.88 -3.76
C MET A 621 18.03 31.21 -3.17
N PRO A 622 18.09 32.36 -3.87
CA PRO A 622 17.66 33.63 -3.26
C PRO A 622 16.17 33.66 -2.93
N ALA A 623 15.33 32.99 -3.73
CA ALA A 623 13.90 32.91 -3.49
C ALA A 623 13.59 31.98 -2.31
N LEU A 624 14.31 30.87 -2.19
CA LEU A 624 14.18 29.96 -1.05
C LEU A 624 14.62 30.63 0.25
N GLU A 625 15.79 31.27 0.28
CA GLU A 625 16.34 31.94 1.47
C GLU A 625 15.41 33.06 1.96
N ALA A 626 14.73 33.76 1.04
CA ALA A 626 13.71 34.73 1.39
C ALA A 626 12.47 34.08 2.05
N MET A 627 12.05 32.89 1.62
CA MET A 627 10.94 32.15 2.25
C MET A 627 11.33 31.54 3.60
N LEU A 628 12.60 31.21 3.80
CA LEU A 628 13.14 30.62 5.03
C LEU A 628 13.73 31.64 6.01
N ALA A 629 13.56 32.95 5.79
CA ALA A 629 14.28 33.99 6.52
C ALA A 629 14.21 33.87 8.06
N ASP A 630 13.06 33.45 8.59
CA ASP A 630 12.82 33.27 10.04
C ASP A 630 12.96 31.80 10.51
N ILE A 631 13.40 30.91 9.63
CA ILE A 631 13.54 29.48 9.89
C ILE A 631 15.04 29.14 9.93
N PRO A 632 15.54 28.40 10.93
CA PRO A 632 16.92 27.93 10.92
C PRO A 632 17.22 27.09 9.68
N HIS A 633 18.16 27.54 8.86
CA HIS A 633 18.58 26.83 7.65
C HIS A 633 20.02 27.16 7.29
N ALA A 634 20.69 26.26 6.56
CA ALA A 634 22.02 26.52 6.02
C ALA A 634 22.32 25.72 4.75
N VAL A 635 23.15 26.28 3.87
CA VAL A 635 23.78 25.55 2.76
C VAL A 635 24.93 24.72 3.30
N ILE A 636 24.76 23.41 3.31
CA ILE A 636 25.76 22.46 3.83
C ILE A 636 26.68 21.90 2.75
N GLY A 637 26.28 21.94 1.48
CA GLY A 637 27.06 21.30 0.43
C GLY A 637 26.47 21.39 -0.97
N LYS A 638 26.89 20.47 -1.83
CA LYS A 638 26.45 20.38 -3.22
C LYS A 638 26.34 18.94 -3.70
N VAL A 639 25.48 18.74 -4.69
CA VAL A 639 25.40 17.50 -5.47
C VAL A 639 26.52 17.47 -6.50
N THR A 640 27.11 16.30 -6.75
CA THR A 640 28.23 16.11 -7.67
C THR A 640 27.94 15.01 -8.69
N ALA A 641 28.54 15.15 -9.89
CA ALA A 641 28.40 14.15 -10.96
C ALA A 641 29.27 12.90 -10.70
N ALA A 642 30.39 13.07 -9.98
CA ALA A 642 31.17 11.95 -9.50
C ALA A 642 30.34 11.20 -8.46
N THR A 643 30.26 9.88 -8.54
CA THR A 643 29.49 9.04 -7.60
C THR A 643 30.28 8.81 -6.30
N ARG A 644 30.73 9.91 -5.68
CA ARG A 644 31.43 9.95 -4.38
C ARG A 644 30.54 10.63 -3.34
N PHE A 645 30.47 10.03 -2.16
CA PHE A 645 29.76 10.53 -0.99
C PHE A 645 30.78 11.04 0.01
N ILE A 646 30.90 12.37 0.13
CA ILE A 646 31.92 13.03 0.92
C ILE A 646 31.25 13.85 2.03
N LEU A 647 31.53 13.51 3.29
CA LEU A 647 31.22 14.32 4.46
C LEU A 647 32.52 14.78 5.13
N ARG A 648 32.60 16.06 5.48
CA ARG A 648 33.75 16.67 6.15
C ARG A 648 33.33 17.65 7.23
N ASP A 649 34.20 17.91 8.19
CA ASP A 649 34.10 18.97 9.19
C ASP A 649 35.16 20.03 8.87
N GLY A 650 34.74 21.10 8.19
CA GLY A 650 35.65 22.08 7.61
C GLY A 650 36.58 21.42 6.58
N GLU A 651 37.87 21.36 6.89
CA GLU A 651 38.90 20.71 6.06
C GLU A 651 39.16 19.26 6.46
N GLN A 652 38.64 18.78 7.60
CA GLN A 652 38.83 17.39 8.02
C GLN A 652 37.85 16.45 7.31
N PRO A 653 38.33 15.46 6.53
CA PRO A 653 37.45 14.44 5.97
C PRO A 653 36.93 13.51 7.07
N LEU A 654 35.61 13.27 7.09
CA LEU A 654 34.97 12.34 8.02
C LEU A 654 34.61 11.02 7.31
N ILE A 655 33.95 11.12 6.16
CA ILE A 655 33.48 9.98 5.35
C ILE A 655 33.78 10.28 3.87
N ASP A 656 34.34 9.29 3.16
CA ASP A 656 34.55 9.37 1.72
C ASP A 656 34.34 7.99 1.07
N LEU A 657 33.12 7.76 0.56
CA LEU A 657 32.66 6.49 0.02
C LEU A 657 32.25 6.61 -1.46
N SER A 658 32.18 5.48 -2.17
CA SER A 658 31.42 5.46 -3.43
C SER A 658 29.94 5.22 -3.14
N VAL A 659 29.05 5.72 -4.02
CA VAL A 659 27.60 5.41 -3.92
C VAL A 659 27.36 3.90 -3.98
N THR A 660 28.19 3.15 -4.72
CA THR A 660 28.15 1.68 -4.77
C THR A 660 28.46 1.01 -3.44
N ASP A 661 29.36 1.58 -2.63
CA ASP A 661 29.65 1.03 -1.29
C ASP A 661 28.48 1.26 -0.34
N LEU A 662 27.82 2.43 -0.43
CA LEU A 662 26.56 2.68 0.28
C LEU A 662 25.48 1.68 -0.14
N GLU A 663 25.34 1.45 -1.44
CA GLU A 663 24.33 0.54 -1.98
C GLU A 663 24.56 -0.90 -1.52
N ARG A 664 25.82 -1.36 -1.52
CA ARG A 664 26.18 -2.69 -1.03
C ARG A 664 25.86 -2.87 0.45
N ALA A 665 26.08 -1.85 1.29
CA ALA A 665 25.72 -1.92 2.70
C ALA A 665 24.21 -1.88 2.92
N TRP A 666 23.51 -1.01 2.19
CA TRP A 666 22.08 -0.78 2.33
C TRP A 666 21.21 -1.92 1.78
N ARG A 667 21.65 -2.61 0.71
CA ARG A 667 20.91 -3.75 0.11
C ARG A 667 21.43 -5.12 0.53
N GLY A 668 22.69 -5.22 0.98
CA GLY A 668 23.39 -6.50 1.20
C GLY A 668 24.23 -6.97 0.01
N GLN A 669 25.06 -8.00 0.22
CA GLN A 669 26.15 -8.40 -0.70
C GLN A 669 25.72 -8.98 -2.07
N GLU A 670 24.45 -9.30 -2.29
CA GLU A 670 23.95 -9.76 -3.59
C GLU A 670 23.25 -8.60 -4.31
N SER A 671 23.99 -7.86 -5.15
CA SER A 671 23.39 -6.85 -6.03
C SER A 671 23.66 -7.18 -7.51
N PRO A 672 22.62 -7.19 -8.36
CA PRO A 672 22.80 -7.09 -9.80
C PRO A 672 23.37 -5.69 -10.16
N PRO A 673 24.01 -5.54 -11.33
CA PRO A 673 24.69 -4.30 -11.71
C PRO A 673 23.72 -3.11 -11.80
N PRO A 674 24.21 -1.87 -11.53
CA PRO A 674 23.38 -0.67 -11.59
C PRO A 674 22.83 -0.47 -13.01
N PRO A 675 21.59 0.03 -13.16
CA PRO A 675 21.06 0.39 -14.46
C PRO A 675 21.89 1.52 -15.07
N VAL A 676 22.23 1.38 -16.36
CA VAL A 676 22.93 2.41 -17.12
C VAL A 676 21.99 3.62 -17.28
N ARG A 677 22.47 4.79 -16.83
CA ARG A 677 21.81 6.08 -17.07
C ARG A 677 21.61 6.29 -18.57
N ALA A 678 20.36 6.43 -19.01
CA ALA A 678 20.06 6.91 -20.35
C ALA A 678 20.23 8.44 -20.38
N THR A 679 21.26 8.93 -21.06
CA THR A 679 21.31 10.32 -21.53
C THR A 679 20.70 10.37 -22.93
N ALA A 680 19.38 10.55 -23.03
CA ALA A 680 18.73 10.79 -24.32
C ALA A 680 18.50 12.30 -24.51
N PRO A 681 18.84 12.88 -25.68
CA PRO A 681 18.46 14.24 -26.01
C PRO A 681 16.97 14.33 -26.36
N LEU A 682 16.30 15.34 -25.80
CA LEU A 682 14.92 15.74 -26.07
C LEU A 682 14.65 15.95 -27.57
N PRO A 683 13.61 15.31 -28.16
CA PRO A 683 13.00 15.80 -29.39
C PRO A 683 11.89 16.81 -29.07
N SER A 684 11.92 17.96 -29.74
CA SER A 684 10.85 18.96 -29.67
C SER A 684 9.55 18.42 -30.28
N ALA A 685 8.53 18.16 -29.45
CA ALA A 685 7.22 17.73 -29.91
C ALA A 685 6.43 18.92 -30.50
N ARG A 686 6.20 18.88 -31.82
CA ARG A 686 5.21 19.75 -32.48
C ARG A 686 3.81 19.23 -32.20
N GLN A 687 3.02 20.00 -31.46
CA GLN A 687 1.58 19.82 -31.38
C GLN A 687 0.89 20.22 -32.70
N ARG A 688 0.05 19.31 -33.19
CA ARG A 688 -1.15 19.56 -34.01
C ARG A 688 -2.13 18.48 -33.60
N GLY A 689 -3.39 18.68 -33.29
CA GLY A 689 -4.35 19.77 -33.50
C GLY A 689 -5.71 19.08 -33.46
N GLY A 690 -6.72 19.73 -32.86
CA GLY A 690 -8.03 19.13 -32.57
C GLY A 690 -8.83 18.64 -33.79
N GLY A 691 -9.85 17.83 -33.51
CA GLY A 691 -10.85 17.38 -34.48
C GLY A 691 -12.13 16.93 -33.77
N HIS A 692 -13.27 17.46 -34.23
CA HIS A 692 -14.63 17.18 -33.76
C HIS A 692 -15.01 15.67 -33.80
N ARG A 693 -15.81 15.25 -32.81
CA ARG A 693 -16.37 13.89 -32.64
C ARG A 693 -17.45 13.59 -33.68
N VAL A 694 -17.17 12.64 -34.56
CA VAL A 694 -18.15 11.69 -35.15
C VAL A 694 -18.13 10.45 -34.24
N GLY A 695 -19.27 9.76 -34.05
CA GLY A 695 -19.54 8.81 -32.94
C GLY A 695 -18.37 7.92 -32.51
N ALA A 696 -17.99 7.99 -31.22
CA ALA A 696 -16.87 7.25 -30.64
C ALA A 696 -17.07 5.72 -30.73
N ALA A 697 -16.00 4.97 -30.97
CA ALA A 697 -16.04 3.52 -31.03
C ALA A 697 -16.35 2.92 -29.65
N ARG A 698 -17.45 2.18 -29.56
CA ARG A 698 -17.82 1.42 -28.35
C ARG A 698 -16.80 0.34 -28.03
N VAL A 699 -16.31 0.31 -26.79
CA VAL A 699 -15.33 -0.66 -26.29
C VAL A 699 -15.97 -1.46 -25.15
N LEU A 700 -15.94 -2.79 -25.24
CA LEU A 700 -16.33 -3.65 -24.13
C LEU A 700 -15.11 -3.90 -23.23
N ILE A 701 -15.19 -3.50 -21.96
CA ILE A 701 -14.25 -3.92 -20.93
C ILE A 701 -14.88 -5.11 -20.21
N LEU A 702 -14.33 -6.31 -20.43
CA LEU A 702 -14.91 -7.53 -19.91
C LEU A 702 -14.55 -7.71 -18.43
N HIS A 703 -15.55 -7.69 -17.58
CA HIS A 703 -15.38 -7.84 -16.14
C HIS A 703 -15.77 -9.25 -15.68
N ALA A 704 -15.00 -9.81 -14.75
CA ALA A 704 -15.31 -11.06 -14.07
C ALA A 704 -15.03 -10.91 -12.57
N ASN A 705 -15.55 -11.83 -11.75
CA ASN A 705 -15.24 -11.84 -10.32
C ASN A 705 -13.71 -11.87 -10.12
N GLY A 706 -13.18 -10.93 -9.33
CA GLY A 706 -11.74 -10.85 -9.05
C GLY A 706 -10.91 -10.07 -10.06
N THR A 707 -11.47 -9.62 -11.20
CA THR A 707 -10.78 -8.59 -11.99
C THR A 707 -10.74 -7.28 -11.20
N ASN A 708 -9.66 -6.52 -11.38
CA ASN A 708 -9.44 -5.32 -10.57
C ASN A 708 -8.84 -4.13 -11.31
N ARG A 709 -8.54 -4.26 -12.62
CA ARG A 709 -8.07 -3.16 -13.48
C ARG A 709 -9.07 -2.77 -14.58
N ASP A 710 -10.34 -3.14 -14.42
CA ASP A 710 -11.40 -2.82 -15.38
C ASP A 710 -11.56 -1.30 -15.56
N ARG A 711 -11.53 -0.55 -14.45
CA ARG A 711 -11.68 0.91 -14.46
C ARG A 711 -10.46 1.61 -15.07
N ASP A 712 -9.26 1.05 -14.87
CA ASP A 712 -8.01 1.57 -15.42
C ASP A 712 -8.01 1.41 -16.95
N ALA A 713 -8.37 0.22 -17.43
CA ALA A 713 -8.53 -0.06 -18.85
C ALA A 713 -9.63 0.80 -19.49
N ALA A 714 -10.76 1.00 -18.80
CA ALA A 714 -11.82 1.90 -19.26
C ALA A 714 -11.30 3.34 -19.40
N LEU A 715 -10.57 3.85 -18.39
CA LEU A 715 -9.99 5.19 -18.41
C LEU A 715 -9.00 5.37 -19.57
N ALA A 716 -8.14 4.38 -19.81
CA ALA A 716 -7.21 4.38 -20.95
C ALA A 716 -7.95 4.41 -22.30
N CYS A 717 -9.00 3.61 -22.47
CA CYS A 717 -9.81 3.60 -23.68
C CYS A 717 -10.54 4.93 -23.91
N HIS A 718 -11.07 5.54 -22.85
CA HIS A 718 -11.72 6.85 -22.92
C HIS A 718 -10.73 7.94 -23.36
N LEU A 719 -9.55 7.99 -22.73
CA LEU A 719 -8.47 8.93 -23.10
C LEU A 719 -7.99 8.74 -24.55
N ALA A 720 -8.03 7.51 -25.05
CA ALA A 720 -7.67 7.19 -26.43
C ALA A 720 -8.79 7.54 -27.44
N GLY A 721 -9.96 7.99 -26.98
CA GLY A 721 -11.08 8.44 -27.82
C GLY A 721 -12.22 7.44 -27.99
N GLY A 722 -12.23 6.35 -27.23
CA GLY A 722 -13.29 5.34 -27.25
C GLY A 722 -14.44 5.63 -26.27
N ASP A 723 -15.50 4.82 -26.37
CA ASP A 723 -16.66 4.82 -25.47
C ASP A 723 -16.71 3.48 -24.69
N PRO A 724 -16.00 3.38 -23.55
CA PRO A 724 -15.87 2.13 -22.81
C PRO A 724 -17.10 1.82 -21.95
N GLU A 725 -17.55 0.57 -21.98
CA GLU A 725 -18.55 0.03 -21.07
C GLU A 725 -17.96 -1.19 -20.34
N ILE A 726 -17.97 -1.15 -19.01
CA ILE A 726 -17.60 -2.30 -18.18
C ILE A 726 -18.80 -3.25 -18.12
N VAL A 727 -18.63 -4.45 -18.66
CA VAL A 727 -19.70 -5.46 -18.78
C VAL A 727 -19.26 -6.72 -18.05
N HIS A 728 -20.02 -7.11 -17.02
CA HIS A 728 -19.75 -8.37 -16.31
C HIS A 728 -20.06 -9.56 -17.24
N VAL A 729 -19.24 -10.62 -17.20
CA VAL A 729 -19.42 -11.83 -18.03
C VAL A 729 -20.84 -12.41 -17.95
N ASN A 730 -21.42 -12.49 -16.75
CA ASN A 730 -22.81 -12.88 -16.52
C ASN A 730 -23.85 -12.09 -17.36
N GLN A 731 -23.61 -10.82 -17.68
CA GLN A 731 -24.54 -10.03 -18.51
C GLN A 731 -24.49 -10.46 -19.98
N LEU A 732 -23.34 -10.91 -20.47
CA LEU A 732 -23.23 -11.53 -21.79
C LEU A 732 -23.90 -12.91 -21.81
N LEU A 733 -23.71 -13.70 -20.76
CA LEU A 733 -24.34 -15.01 -20.60
C LEU A 733 -25.88 -14.92 -20.53
N ALA A 734 -26.38 -13.92 -19.81
CA ALA A 734 -27.81 -13.60 -19.72
C ALA A 734 -28.36 -12.88 -20.96
N ARG A 735 -27.51 -12.56 -21.95
CA ARG A 735 -27.84 -11.82 -23.18
C ARG A 735 -28.41 -10.41 -22.94
N GLU A 736 -28.06 -9.79 -21.82
CA GLU A 736 -28.35 -8.38 -21.54
C GLU A 736 -27.48 -7.42 -22.37
N ARG A 737 -26.33 -7.94 -22.83
CA ARG A 737 -25.36 -7.31 -23.73
C ARG A 737 -24.89 -8.35 -24.75
N ARG A 738 -24.43 -7.90 -25.93
CA ARG A 738 -23.84 -8.79 -26.95
C ARG A 738 -22.48 -8.27 -27.35
N LEU A 739 -21.52 -9.18 -27.56
CA LEU A 739 -20.18 -8.83 -28.06
C LEU A 739 -20.25 -8.08 -29.40
N ASP A 740 -21.22 -8.44 -30.26
CA ASP A 740 -21.38 -7.80 -31.57
C ASP A 740 -21.70 -6.29 -31.50
N ASP A 741 -22.19 -5.79 -30.36
CA ASP A 741 -22.57 -4.39 -30.14
C ASP A 741 -21.36 -3.45 -29.96
N TYR A 742 -20.15 -4.01 -29.91
CA TYR A 742 -18.90 -3.32 -29.62
C TYR A 742 -17.89 -3.46 -30.76
N HIS A 743 -17.04 -2.46 -30.92
CA HIS A 743 -16.02 -2.41 -31.96
C HIS A 743 -14.69 -3.00 -31.47
N MET A 744 -14.41 -2.91 -30.17
CA MET A 744 -13.20 -3.41 -29.55
C MET A 744 -13.52 -4.13 -28.22
N LEU A 745 -12.74 -5.15 -27.90
CA LEU A 745 -12.80 -5.90 -26.64
C LEU A 745 -11.50 -5.72 -25.86
N VAL A 746 -11.60 -5.40 -24.57
CA VAL A 746 -10.50 -5.47 -23.62
C VAL A 746 -10.81 -6.51 -22.56
N VAL A 747 -9.86 -7.43 -22.34
CA VAL A 747 -9.84 -8.38 -21.22
C VAL A 747 -8.79 -7.83 -20.22
N PRO A 748 -9.22 -7.17 -19.15
CA PRO A 748 -8.33 -6.48 -18.20
C PRO A 748 -7.55 -7.44 -17.29
N GLY A 749 -6.62 -6.87 -16.52
CA GLY A 749 -5.88 -7.58 -15.48
C GLY A 749 -6.65 -7.79 -14.17
N GLY A 750 -6.05 -8.58 -13.29
CA GLY A 750 -6.55 -8.87 -11.94
C GLY A 750 -6.31 -10.31 -11.54
N PHE A 751 -7.17 -10.85 -10.66
CA PHE A 751 -7.09 -12.20 -10.13
C PHE A 751 -8.44 -12.88 -10.36
N SER A 752 -8.82 -13.10 -11.64
CA SER A 752 -10.13 -13.66 -11.97
C SER A 752 -10.36 -14.97 -11.22
N TYR A 753 -11.42 -15.04 -10.42
CA TYR A 753 -11.74 -16.18 -9.55
C TYR A 753 -10.60 -16.58 -8.58
N GLY A 754 -9.78 -15.61 -8.15
CA GLY A 754 -8.74 -15.80 -7.14
C GLY A 754 -7.47 -16.52 -7.63
N ASP A 755 -7.45 -16.88 -8.90
CA ASP A 755 -6.43 -17.73 -9.51
C ASP A 755 -6.30 -19.12 -8.81
N ASP A 756 -7.36 -19.59 -8.15
CA ASP A 756 -7.36 -20.80 -7.30
C ASP A 756 -6.98 -22.11 -8.05
N LEU A 757 -7.29 -22.19 -9.35
CA LEU A 757 -6.92 -23.31 -10.23
C LEU A 757 -5.75 -22.95 -11.19
N GLY A 758 -5.06 -21.85 -10.90
CA GLY A 758 -4.07 -21.21 -11.76
C GLY A 758 -4.65 -20.00 -12.50
N ALA A 759 -3.80 -19.01 -12.77
CA ALA A 759 -4.27 -17.69 -13.15
C ALA A 759 -5.00 -17.65 -14.49
N GLY A 760 -6.24 -17.15 -14.48
CA GLY A 760 -7.09 -17.04 -15.67
C GLY A 760 -7.67 -18.37 -16.21
N VAL A 761 -7.49 -19.51 -15.53
CA VAL A 761 -7.96 -20.83 -15.99
C VAL A 761 -9.48 -20.91 -16.07
N LEU A 762 -10.17 -20.56 -14.98
CA LEU A 762 -11.64 -20.62 -14.91
C LEU A 762 -12.28 -19.65 -15.91
N TRP A 763 -11.76 -18.43 -15.97
CA TRP A 763 -12.30 -17.42 -16.89
C TRP A 763 -12.06 -17.79 -18.37
N ALA A 764 -10.93 -18.43 -18.69
CA ALA A 764 -10.72 -19.01 -20.01
C ALA A 764 -11.72 -20.11 -20.35
N GLN A 765 -12.19 -20.91 -19.37
CA GLN A 765 -13.25 -21.90 -19.60
C GLN A 765 -14.59 -21.22 -19.90
N ASP A 766 -14.95 -20.15 -19.18
CA ASP A 766 -16.15 -19.36 -19.49
C ASP A 766 -16.10 -18.80 -20.91
N LEU A 767 -14.98 -18.19 -21.29
CA LEU A 767 -14.80 -17.63 -22.62
C LEU A 767 -14.83 -18.70 -23.71
N ARG A 768 -14.22 -19.87 -23.47
CA ARG A 768 -14.17 -20.96 -24.45
C ARG A 768 -15.51 -21.67 -24.63
N HIS A 769 -16.19 -21.99 -23.52
CA HIS A 769 -17.38 -22.84 -23.55
C HIS A 769 -18.67 -22.05 -23.65
N SER A 770 -18.73 -20.87 -23.03
CA SER A 770 -19.96 -20.08 -22.95
C SER A 770 -20.01 -18.93 -23.95
N LEU A 771 -18.86 -18.34 -24.29
CA LEU A 771 -18.75 -17.22 -25.25
C LEU A 771 -17.96 -17.57 -26.52
N GLY A 772 -17.55 -18.82 -26.70
CA GLY A 772 -16.53 -19.22 -27.68
C GLY A 772 -16.89 -18.87 -29.12
N GLU A 773 -18.11 -19.18 -29.56
CA GLU A 773 -18.57 -18.86 -30.92
C GLU A 773 -18.63 -17.34 -31.16
N ALA A 774 -19.16 -16.58 -30.19
CA ALA A 774 -19.29 -15.13 -30.30
C ALA A 774 -17.92 -14.44 -30.30
N LEU A 775 -16.99 -14.89 -29.45
CA LEU A 775 -15.61 -14.38 -29.42
C LEU A 775 -14.86 -14.75 -30.71
N HIS A 776 -15.04 -15.96 -31.22
CA HIS A 776 -14.43 -16.38 -32.48
C HIS A 776 -14.92 -15.53 -33.65
N HIS A 777 -16.23 -15.32 -33.76
CA HIS A 777 -16.82 -14.42 -34.75
C HIS A 777 -16.29 -12.99 -34.63
N PHE A 778 -16.22 -12.45 -33.41
CA PHE A 778 -15.66 -11.13 -33.13
C PHE A 778 -14.22 -11.01 -33.66
N VAL A 779 -13.36 -11.96 -33.31
CA VAL A 779 -11.95 -11.99 -33.77
C VAL A 779 -11.85 -12.18 -35.29
N GLN A 780 -12.65 -13.06 -35.90
CA GLN A 780 -12.62 -13.30 -37.35
C GLN A 780 -13.11 -12.09 -38.16
N SER A 781 -13.99 -11.27 -37.59
CA SER A 781 -14.43 -10.02 -38.22
C SER A 781 -13.36 -8.92 -38.25
N GLY A 782 -12.14 -9.21 -37.74
CA GLY A 782 -11.02 -8.28 -37.72
C GLY A 782 -11.06 -7.28 -36.57
N ARG A 783 -12.05 -7.37 -35.67
CA ARG A 783 -12.22 -6.45 -34.54
C ARG A 783 -11.06 -6.58 -33.53
N PRO A 784 -10.57 -5.48 -32.96
CA PRO A 784 -9.43 -5.52 -32.02
C PRO A 784 -9.79 -6.19 -30.68
N VAL A 785 -8.89 -7.04 -30.19
CA VAL A 785 -8.96 -7.63 -28.85
C VAL A 785 -7.64 -7.42 -28.11
N LEU A 786 -7.69 -6.84 -26.92
CA LEU A 786 -6.52 -6.60 -26.06
C LEU A 786 -6.67 -7.39 -24.75
N GLY A 787 -5.72 -8.27 -24.44
CA GLY A 787 -5.64 -8.97 -23.16
C GLY A 787 -4.46 -8.47 -22.34
N ILE A 788 -4.70 -7.98 -21.13
CA ILE A 788 -3.67 -7.36 -20.28
C ILE A 788 -3.49 -8.22 -19.02
N CYS A 789 -2.25 -8.61 -18.71
CA CYS A 789 -1.89 -9.43 -17.55
C CYS A 789 -2.78 -10.68 -17.42
N ASN A 790 -3.74 -10.70 -16.49
CA ASN A 790 -4.70 -11.79 -16.36
C ASN A 790 -5.51 -12.02 -17.64
N GLY A 791 -5.88 -10.98 -18.36
CA GLY A 791 -6.49 -11.10 -19.68
C GLY A 791 -5.58 -11.77 -20.73
N PHE A 792 -4.26 -11.57 -20.67
CA PHE A 792 -3.33 -12.31 -21.53
C PHE A 792 -3.30 -13.80 -21.19
N GLN A 793 -3.25 -14.13 -19.90
CA GLN A 793 -3.36 -15.52 -19.40
C GLN A 793 -4.64 -16.18 -19.90
N VAL A 794 -5.77 -15.47 -19.79
CA VAL A 794 -7.08 -15.92 -20.25
C VAL A 794 -7.08 -16.18 -21.76
N LEU A 795 -6.60 -15.25 -22.59
CA LEU A 795 -6.59 -15.41 -24.04
C LEU A 795 -5.69 -16.57 -24.50
N VAL A 796 -4.55 -16.78 -23.84
CA VAL A 796 -3.67 -17.94 -24.11
C VAL A 796 -4.37 -19.24 -23.73
N LYS A 797 -4.95 -19.31 -22.52
CA LYS A 797 -5.61 -20.53 -22.03
C LYS A 797 -6.92 -20.81 -22.79
N ALA A 798 -7.62 -19.80 -23.28
CA ALA A 798 -8.80 -19.96 -24.14
C ALA A 798 -8.43 -20.46 -25.55
N GLY A 799 -7.16 -20.38 -25.94
CA GLY A 799 -6.66 -20.78 -27.27
C GLY A 799 -6.81 -19.69 -28.34
N VAL A 800 -7.06 -18.44 -27.92
CA VAL A 800 -7.14 -17.27 -28.81
C VAL A 800 -5.73 -16.80 -29.19
N LEU A 801 -4.78 -16.84 -28.25
CA LEU A 801 -3.38 -16.49 -28.46
C LEU A 801 -2.46 -17.72 -28.28
N PRO A 802 -1.46 -17.91 -29.15
CA PRO A 802 -1.26 -17.26 -30.46
C PRO A 802 -2.32 -17.64 -31.52
N GLY A 803 -3.20 -18.58 -31.19
CA GLY A 803 -4.18 -19.20 -32.09
C GLY A 803 -3.87 -20.68 -32.27
N ASN A 804 -4.89 -21.54 -32.15
CA ASN A 804 -4.70 -22.99 -32.12
C ASN A 804 -4.92 -23.62 -33.51
N THR A 805 -3.84 -23.93 -34.24
CA THR A 805 -3.92 -24.59 -35.56
C THR A 805 -3.80 -26.12 -35.51
N SER A 806 -3.38 -26.71 -34.37
CA SER A 806 -3.02 -28.13 -34.27
C SER A 806 -3.61 -28.89 -33.08
N GLY A 807 -4.37 -28.24 -32.19
CA GLY A 807 -5.04 -28.87 -31.05
C GLY A 807 -4.16 -29.03 -29.79
N ALA A 808 -2.84 -28.92 -29.90
CA ALA A 808 -1.91 -28.92 -28.77
C ALA A 808 -1.56 -27.49 -28.33
N ARG A 809 -1.56 -27.21 -27.02
CA ARG A 809 -1.13 -25.89 -26.49
C ARG A 809 0.40 -25.80 -26.52
N ASP A 810 0.92 -25.01 -27.45
CA ASP A 810 2.35 -24.75 -27.62
C ASP A 810 2.92 -23.73 -26.62
N VAL A 811 2.05 -22.90 -26.04
CA VAL A 811 2.39 -21.78 -25.13
C VAL A 811 1.46 -21.80 -23.91
N THR A 812 2.00 -21.43 -22.75
CA THR A 812 1.23 -21.10 -21.54
C THR A 812 1.90 -20.00 -20.74
N LEU A 813 1.14 -19.38 -19.84
CA LEU A 813 1.66 -18.54 -18.76
C LEU A 813 1.58 -19.32 -17.44
N THR A 814 2.61 -19.16 -16.59
CA THR A 814 2.80 -19.87 -15.30
C THR A 814 3.58 -19.00 -14.31
N PHE A 815 3.82 -19.53 -13.11
CA PHE A 815 4.62 -18.88 -12.06
C PHE A 815 5.91 -18.25 -12.60
N ASN A 816 6.18 -17.04 -12.11
CA ASN A 816 7.45 -16.37 -12.32
C ASN A 816 8.60 -17.29 -11.90
N GLU A 817 9.75 -17.15 -12.54
CA GLU A 817 10.96 -17.90 -12.15
C GLU A 817 11.40 -17.58 -10.70
N SER A 818 11.14 -16.36 -10.22
CA SER A 818 11.37 -15.97 -8.81
C SER A 818 10.44 -16.66 -7.81
N ALA A 819 9.36 -17.32 -8.27
CA ALA A 819 8.28 -17.86 -7.44
C ALA A 819 7.61 -16.82 -6.51
N GLN A 820 7.72 -15.54 -6.85
CA GLN A 820 7.17 -14.41 -6.11
C GLN A 820 6.36 -13.51 -7.03
N PHE A 821 5.43 -12.74 -6.45
CA PHE A 821 4.81 -11.62 -7.14
C PHE A 821 5.85 -10.52 -7.38
N GLU A 822 5.80 -9.89 -8.56
CA GLU A 822 6.71 -8.83 -8.96
C GLU A 822 5.93 -7.59 -9.38
N CYS A 823 6.15 -6.47 -8.67
CA CYS A 823 5.71 -5.13 -9.04
C CYS A 823 6.92 -4.27 -9.44
N ARG A 824 7.10 -4.04 -10.74
CA ARG A 824 8.28 -3.35 -11.30
C ARG A 824 7.92 -2.54 -12.54
N TRP A 825 8.72 -1.52 -12.85
CA TRP A 825 8.65 -0.86 -14.14
C TRP A 825 9.68 -1.45 -15.11
N VAL A 826 9.24 -1.75 -16.33
CA VAL A 826 10.04 -2.44 -17.35
C VAL A 826 10.01 -1.70 -18.68
N TYR A 827 11.03 -1.94 -19.50
CA TYR A 827 11.05 -1.48 -20.88
C TYR A 827 10.64 -2.59 -21.82
N LEU A 828 9.78 -2.22 -22.77
CA LEU A 828 9.29 -3.10 -23.82
C LEU A 828 9.76 -2.59 -25.17
N ARG A 829 10.26 -3.49 -26.01
CA ARG A 829 10.50 -3.23 -27.42
C ARG A 829 9.39 -3.82 -28.27
N PRO A 830 8.69 -3.02 -29.09
CA PRO A 830 7.86 -3.51 -30.18
C PRO A 830 8.70 -4.26 -31.23
N HIS A 831 8.25 -5.44 -31.65
CA HIS A 831 8.92 -6.19 -32.71
C HIS A 831 8.40 -5.78 -34.09
N ALA A 832 9.23 -5.08 -34.86
CA ALA A 832 8.82 -4.48 -36.14
C ALA A 832 8.29 -5.49 -37.19
N ALA A 833 8.74 -6.75 -37.16
CA ALA A 833 8.25 -7.77 -38.10
C ALA A 833 6.86 -8.31 -37.73
N CYS A 834 6.39 -8.09 -36.49
CA CYS A 834 5.06 -8.48 -36.06
C CYS A 834 4.02 -7.47 -36.59
N ASN A 835 3.17 -7.91 -37.53
CA ASN A 835 2.07 -7.10 -38.05
C ASN A 835 0.87 -7.13 -37.08
N ASN A 836 0.96 -6.42 -35.96
CA ASN A 836 -0.12 -6.28 -34.99
C ASN A 836 -0.69 -4.86 -34.98
N LEU A 837 -2.02 -4.73 -34.90
CA LEU A 837 -2.73 -3.44 -34.91
C LEU A 837 -2.30 -2.51 -33.78
N PHE A 838 -2.09 -3.05 -32.57
CA PHE A 838 -1.80 -2.26 -31.37
C PHE A 838 -0.37 -1.72 -31.37
N THR A 839 0.60 -2.46 -31.89
CA THR A 839 2.03 -2.06 -31.93
C THR A 839 2.44 -1.37 -33.22
N ARG A 840 1.55 -1.27 -34.22
CA ARG A 840 1.84 -0.70 -35.53
C ARG A 840 2.39 0.73 -35.41
N GLY A 841 3.55 0.97 -36.02
CA GLY A 841 4.20 2.29 -36.05
C GLY A 841 4.80 2.74 -34.71
N LEU A 842 4.97 1.83 -33.76
CA LEU A 842 5.72 2.09 -32.52
C LEU A 842 7.15 1.58 -32.69
N ASP A 843 8.10 2.50 -32.86
CA ASP A 843 9.54 2.19 -32.98
C ASP A 843 10.32 2.48 -31.69
N GLU A 844 9.72 3.25 -30.77
CA GLU A 844 10.30 3.63 -29.49
C GLU A 844 10.03 2.55 -28.41
N LEU A 845 10.90 2.49 -27.40
CA LEU A 845 10.66 1.64 -26.23
C LEU A 845 9.41 2.12 -25.49
N ILE A 846 8.66 1.19 -24.90
CA ILE A 846 7.51 1.50 -24.05
C ILE A 846 7.92 1.20 -22.61
N TYR A 847 7.93 2.22 -21.75
CA TYR A 847 8.15 2.05 -20.32
C TYR A 847 6.80 1.90 -19.60
N CYS A 848 6.57 0.84 -18.84
CA CYS A 848 5.30 0.66 -18.10
C CYS A 848 5.45 -0.36 -16.95
N PRO A 849 4.51 -0.38 -15.98
CA PRO A 849 4.59 -1.32 -14.86
C PRO A 849 4.18 -2.75 -15.23
N VAL A 850 4.72 -3.72 -14.49
CA VAL A 850 4.23 -5.09 -14.35
C VAL A 850 3.78 -5.30 -12.90
N ALA A 851 2.81 -6.19 -12.71
CA ALA A 851 2.29 -6.57 -11.40
C ALA A 851 1.69 -7.99 -11.51
N HIS A 852 2.51 -9.03 -11.33
CA HIS A 852 2.04 -10.42 -11.48
C HIS A 852 2.92 -11.45 -10.73
N GLY A 853 2.30 -12.54 -10.27
CA GLY A 853 3.00 -13.74 -9.77
C GLY A 853 3.09 -14.88 -10.78
N GLU A 854 2.24 -14.88 -11.82
CA GLU A 854 2.15 -15.91 -12.86
C GLU A 854 2.32 -15.34 -14.28
N GLY A 855 3.37 -14.54 -14.49
CA GLY A 855 3.61 -13.86 -15.78
C GLY A 855 4.57 -14.58 -16.72
N ARG A 856 5.18 -15.70 -16.33
CA ARG A 856 6.23 -16.34 -17.13
C ARG A 856 5.63 -17.03 -18.34
N LEU A 857 5.97 -16.56 -19.54
CA LEU A 857 5.65 -17.24 -20.78
C LEU A 857 6.57 -18.45 -20.95
N ALA A 858 5.94 -19.62 -20.94
CA ALA A 858 6.60 -20.91 -21.14
C ALA A 858 6.11 -21.55 -22.44
N VAL A 859 7.03 -22.18 -23.15
CA VAL A 859 6.77 -22.94 -24.39
C VAL A 859 6.93 -24.44 -24.11
N ARG A 860 6.26 -25.28 -24.91
CA ARG A 860 6.37 -26.74 -24.78
C ARG A 860 7.78 -27.24 -25.07
N ASP A 861 8.41 -26.72 -26.11
CA ASP A 861 9.70 -27.15 -26.64
C ASP A 861 10.35 -26.00 -27.44
N GLU A 862 11.65 -26.14 -27.77
CA GLU A 862 12.38 -25.15 -28.58
C GLU A 862 11.74 -24.94 -29.96
N ALA A 863 11.14 -25.98 -30.53
CA ALA A 863 10.45 -25.86 -31.81
C ALA A 863 9.20 -24.96 -31.72
N ALA A 864 8.50 -24.95 -30.58
CA ALA A 864 7.40 -24.04 -30.32
C ALA A 864 7.88 -22.59 -30.22
N ALA A 865 8.98 -22.32 -29.53
CA ALA A 865 9.60 -20.98 -29.52
C ALA A 865 9.98 -20.54 -30.94
N ALA A 866 10.68 -21.41 -31.69
CA ALA A 866 11.08 -21.12 -33.06
C ALA A 866 9.88 -20.83 -33.98
N ARG A 867 8.74 -21.52 -33.80
CA ARG A 867 7.51 -21.24 -34.55
C ARG A 867 6.95 -19.84 -34.28
N LEU A 868 6.97 -19.36 -33.03
CA LEU A 868 6.48 -18.02 -32.70
C LEU A 868 7.27 -16.94 -33.46
N TRP A 869 8.58 -17.08 -33.53
CA TRP A 869 9.47 -16.19 -34.27
C TRP A 869 9.29 -16.30 -35.78
N ALA A 870 9.28 -17.52 -36.32
CA ALA A 870 9.13 -17.75 -37.76
C ALA A 870 7.80 -17.22 -38.31
N GLN A 871 6.75 -17.19 -37.48
CA GLN A 871 5.44 -16.67 -37.83
C GLN A 871 5.25 -15.19 -37.45
N ASN A 872 6.29 -14.52 -36.94
CA ASN A 872 6.25 -13.12 -36.47
C ASN A 872 5.13 -12.84 -35.45
N LEU A 873 4.91 -13.76 -34.51
CA LEU A 873 3.85 -13.67 -33.51
C LEU A 873 4.30 -12.99 -32.20
N VAL A 874 5.61 -12.82 -32.01
CA VAL A 874 6.16 -12.07 -30.87
C VAL A 874 5.95 -10.58 -31.11
N ALA A 875 5.12 -9.93 -30.31
CA ALA A 875 4.77 -8.52 -30.48
C ALA A 875 5.65 -7.59 -29.63
N LEU A 876 6.02 -8.01 -28.43
CA LEU A 876 6.75 -7.22 -27.43
C LEU A 876 7.80 -8.08 -26.71
N ARG A 877 8.95 -7.48 -26.41
CA ARG A 877 10.01 -8.09 -25.58
C ARG A 877 10.44 -7.20 -24.43
N TYR A 878 10.78 -7.80 -23.29
CA TYR A 878 11.54 -7.16 -22.22
C TYR A 878 12.96 -6.83 -22.69
N VAL A 879 13.39 -5.60 -22.45
CA VAL A 879 14.73 -5.10 -22.78
C VAL A 879 15.22 -4.17 -21.67
N ASP A 880 16.52 -3.84 -21.67
CA ASP A 880 17.05 -2.78 -20.81
C ASP A 880 16.73 -1.37 -21.37
N ALA A 881 17.18 -0.31 -20.67
CA ALA A 881 16.98 1.08 -21.08
C ALA A 881 17.66 1.46 -22.41
N ALA A 882 18.72 0.74 -22.79
CA ALA A 882 19.40 0.88 -24.09
C ALA A 882 18.77 -0.03 -25.17
N GLY A 883 17.79 -0.84 -24.78
CA GLY A 883 17.14 -1.81 -25.63
C GLY A 883 17.97 -3.08 -25.87
N ASN A 884 18.86 -3.50 -25.00
CA ASN A 884 19.48 -4.83 -25.13
C ASN A 884 18.63 -5.89 -24.43
N ASP A 885 18.85 -7.15 -24.79
CA ASP A 885 18.25 -8.27 -24.08
C ASP A 885 18.67 -8.25 -22.61
N VAL A 886 17.73 -8.58 -21.72
CA VAL A 886 17.91 -8.41 -20.27
C VAL A 886 17.40 -9.62 -19.50
N GLY A 887 18.10 -9.99 -18.44
CA GLY A 887 17.66 -11.01 -17.47
C GLY A 887 16.87 -10.40 -16.32
N TYR A 888 16.68 -11.16 -15.23
CA TYR A 888 16.13 -10.62 -14.00
C TYR A 888 17.03 -9.48 -13.46
N PRO A 889 16.48 -8.33 -13.03
CA PRO A 889 15.05 -8.03 -12.88
C PRO A 889 14.38 -7.33 -14.08
N GLY A 890 15.10 -7.04 -15.17
CA GLY A 890 14.54 -6.39 -16.37
C GLY A 890 13.55 -7.27 -17.15
N ASN A 891 13.79 -8.58 -17.15
CA ASN A 891 12.80 -9.63 -17.45
C ASN A 891 12.32 -10.18 -16.09
N PRO A 892 11.22 -9.65 -15.54
CA PRO A 892 10.85 -9.87 -14.14
C PRO A 892 10.30 -11.27 -13.87
N ASN A 893 9.84 -11.98 -14.90
CA ASN A 893 9.20 -13.29 -14.77
C ASN A 893 10.02 -14.45 -15.34
N GLY A 894 11.14 -14.17 -16.03
CA GLY A 894 11.95 -15.21 -16.67
C GLY A 894 11.31 -15.78 -17.94
N SER A 895 10.51 -14.98 -18.67
CA SER A 895 9.89 -15.44 -19.92
C SER A 895 10.95 -15.78 -20.97
N VAL A 896 10.71 -16.87 -21.72
CA VAL A 896 11.59 -17.34 -22.80
C VAL A 896 11.82 -16.22 -23.83
N ASP A 897 13.07 -16.06 -24.28
CA ASP A 897 13.53 -15.00 -25.20
C ASP A 897 13.16 -13.56 -24.79
N GLY A 898 12.81 -13.35 -23.52
CA GLY A 898 12.29 -12.07 -23.03
C GLY A 898 10.93 -11.71 -23.61
N ILE A 899 10.12 -12.65 -24.09
CA ILE A 899 8.79 -12.35 -24.66
C ILE A 899 7.88 -11.76 -23.59
N ALA A 900 7.37 -10.56 -23.83
CA ALA A 900 6.44 -9.85 -22.95
C ALA A 900 5.00 -9.82 -23.47
N GLY A 901 4.81 -10.08 -24.77
CA GLY A 901 3.49 -10.11 -25.40
C GLY A 901 3.46 -10.79 -26.77
N LEU A 902 2.29 -11.34 -27.11
CA LEU A 902 2.03 -12.12 -28.32
C LEU A 902 0.86 -11.53 -29.14
N SER A 903 0.96 -11.68 -30.45
CA SER A 903 -0.10 -11.43 -31.42
C SER A 903 -0.74 -12.74 -31.89
N ASN A 904 -1.98 -12.67 -32.37
CA ASN A 904 -2.50 -13.71 -33.27
C ASN A 904 -1.98 -13.50 -34.70
N ALA A 905 -2.14 -14.51 -35.56
CA ALA A 905 -1.69 -14.45 -36.96
C ALA A 905 -2.41 -13.38 -37.80
N ALA A 906 -3.66 -13.03 -37.48
CA ALA A 906 -4.42 -11.99 -38.17
C ALA A 906 -4.03 -10.56 -37.74
N GLY A 907 -3.25 -10.41 -36.66
CA GLY A 907 -2.74 -9.13 -36.19
C GLY A 907 -3.72 -8.28 -35.38
N ASN A 908 -4.96 -8.74 -35.16
CA ASN A 908 -6.01 -7.98 -34.46
C ASN A 908 -6.16 -8.34 -32.97
N VAL A 909 -5.42 -9.33 -32.47
CA VAL A 909 -5.40 -9.69 -31.04
C VAL A 909 -4.01 -9.46 -30.48
N LEU A 910 -3.89 -8.70 -29.39
CA LEU A 910 -2.66 -8.55 -28.62
C LEU A 910 -2.89 -9.04 -27.19
N GLY A 911 -1.96 -9.84 -26.67
CA GLY A 911 -1.85 -10.15 -25.25
C GLY A 911 -0.50 -9.72 -24.71
N LEU A 912 -0.47 -9.09 -23.55
CA LEU A 912 0.77 -8.67 -22.89
C LEU A 912 0.66 -8.76 -21.36
N MET A 913 1.77 -9.06 -20.67
CA MET A 913 1.82 -9.09 -19.21
C MET A 913 1.91 -7.71 -18.53
N PRO A 914 2.66 -6.73 -19.07
CA PRO A 914 2.72 -5.38 -18.50
C PRO A 914 1.38 -4.63 -18.60
N HIS A 915 1.23 -3.58 -17.79
CA HIS A 915 0.02 -2.78 -17.62
C HIS A 915 0.15 -1.39 -18.25
N PRO A 916 -0.03 -1.25 -19.58
CA PRO A 916 0.03 0.04 -20.26
C PRO A 916 -1.08 1.01 -19.82
N GLU A 917 -2.20 0.51 -19.28
CA GLU A 917 -3.29 1.30 -18.71
C GLU A 917 -2.89 2.08 -17.45
N ASN A 918 -1.78 1.71 -16.81
CA ASN A 918 -1.23 2.44 -15.66
C ASN A 918 0.00 3.29 -16.04
N HIS A 919 0.18 3.57 -17.34
CA HIS A 919 1.06 4.64 -17.83
C HIS A 919 0.34 5.47 -18.91
N ILE A 920 -0.75 6.11 -18.49
CA ILE A 920 -1.63 6.98 -19.29
C ILE A 920 -1.61 8.44 -18.82
N PHE A 921 -0.98 8.72 -17.67
CA PHE A 921 -0.75 10.06 -17.15
C PHE A 921 0.73 10.28 -16.80
N PRO A 922 1.24 11.52 -16.88
CA PRO A 922 2.64 11.81 -16.55
C PRO A 922 3.05 11.44 -15.11
N TRP A 923 2.20 11.75 -14.12
CA TRP A 923 2.51 11.50 -12.69
C TRP A 923 2.64 10.01 -12.34
N GLN A 924 2.14 9.11 -13.19
CA GLN A 924 2.25 7.68 -12.94
C GLN A 924 3.69 7.20 -13.13
N CYS A 925 4.50 7.89 -13.95
CA CYS A 925 5.88 7.50 -14.17
C CYS A 925 6.75 7.82 -12.94
N PRO A 926 7.47 6.84 -12.36
CA PRO A 926 8.30 7.05 -11.16
C PRO A 926 9.49 8.00 -11.39
N ARG A 927 9.83 8.30 -12.64
CA ARG A 927 10.98 9.15 -13.00
C ARG A 927 10.68 10.65 -12.96
N GLY A 928 9.43 11.04 -12.77
CA GLY A 928 9.06 12.47 -12.75
C GLY A 928 9.28 13.18 -14.10
N GLU A 929 9.27 12.43 -15.21
CA GLU A 929 9.38 13.00 -16.56
C GLU A 929 8.00 13.50 -17.01
N TRP A 930 7.65 14.74 -16.62
CA TRP A 930 6.37 15.39 -16.94
C TRP A 930 6.23 15.83 -18.42
N GLY A 931 7.23 15.52 -19.27
CA GLY A 931 7.36 15.96 -20.67
C GLY A 931 6.72 15.04 -21.73
N GLY A 932 7.09 15.22 -23.01
CA GLY A 932 6.46 14.56 -24.17
C GLY A 932 6.56 13.03 -24.28
N GLU A 933 7.34 12.39 -23.40
CA GLU A 933 7.35 10.93 -23.20
C GLU A 933 6.19 10.45 -22.31
N ALA A 934 5.42 11.37 -21.73
CA ALA A 934 4.24 11.04 -20.94
C ALA A 934 3.22 10.27 -21.78
N ARG A 935 2.65 9.22 -21.20
CA ARG A 935 1.56 8.40 -21.77
C ARG A 935 1.99 7.37 -22.83
N MET A 936 3.20 6.80 -22.71
CA MET A 936 3.66 5.77 -23.66
C MET A 936 2.68 4.59 -23.78
N GLY A 937 2.08 4.16 -22.66
CA GLY A 937 1.11 3.07 -22.63
C GLY A 937 -0.18 3.40 -23.40
N LEU A 938 -0.61 4.67 -23.39
CA LEU A 938 -1.81 5.14 -24.08
C LEU A 938 -1.77 4.90 -25.61
N ARG A 939 -0.57 4.87 -26.21
CA ARG A 939 -0.39 4.68 -27.66
C ARG A 939 -0.96 3.34 -28.15
N LEU A 940 -0.87 2.28 -27.33
CA LEU A 940 -1.46 0.98 -27.67
C LEU A 940 -2.98 1.06 -27.81
N PHE A 941 -3.66 1.77 -26.91
CA PHE A 941 -5.11 1.96 -26.94
C PHE A 941 -5.55 2.82 -28.13
N VAL A 942 -4.80 3.89 -28.43
CA VAL A 942 -5.05 4.75 -29.61
C VAL A 942 -4.95 3.94 -30.90
N ASN A 943 -3.93 3.07 -31.02
CA ASN A 943 -3.76 2.21 -32.17
C ASN A 943 -4.89 1.18 -32.31
N GLY A 944 -5.30 0.56 -31.20
CA GLY A 944 -6.44 -0.37 -31.16
C GLY A 944 -7.73 0.28 -31.67
N LEU A 945 -8.06 1.48 -31.19
CA LEU A 945 -9.26 2.22 -31.59
C LEU A 945 -9.23 2.77 -33.03
N ARG A 946 -8.04 3.08 -33.56
CA ARG A 946 -7.91 3.44 -34.98
C ARG A 946 -8.15 2.24 -35.91
N GLY A 947 -7.92 1.03 -35.41
CA GLY A 947 -8.17 -0.22 -36.13
C GLY A 947 -9.58 -0.79 -35.93
N SER A 948 -10.40 -0.20 -35.05
CA SER A 948 -11.74 -0.70 -34.67
C SER A 948 -12.88 -0.19 -35.53
#